data_AF-G8JU52-F1
#
_entry.id   AF-G8JU52-F1
#
_cell.length_a   1.000
_cell.length_b   1.000
_cell.length_c   1.000
_cell.angle_alpha   90.00
_cell.angle_beta   90.00
_cell.angle_gamma   90.00
#
_symmetry.space_group_name_H-M   'P 1'
#
loop_
_entity.id
_entity.type
_entity.pdbx_description
1 polymer ?
#
loop_
_entity_poly.entity_id
_entity_poly.type
_entity_poly.pdbx_seq_one_letter_code
_entity_poly.pdbx_strand_id
1 'polypeptide(L)'
;MFMKLVKVLILHLTLLWCVGDALHGEQHYFEYSEDPWETAQILSSNMTRILHPKLTPMFSNNPFIDPETNFLKIELPYDYDQSEQEMEYIKLWDALSLQQRQLYDAVEQSSILFNNSDAAYTLYRMHLYGDYGIPHNKTLAWKYLQMFNELTGGSNSTSLFDTAVAYSTGLFGEIPIDKPKSLIYFQKASILGDKKAQSALAYRRHSGVDMPMDYNKACIMYQDLIQRLWNEHPIDYWLFLDQWEEFYYTTLSTYYGGLLGKHISKSMSGSETFIPPYWFQIGSLFYSEEASELDVCTLYNEAVRGFVGSLTQYPVHEEVLKRLLMLYRTYKDQVGLDMASQGCYGCAVGLLGHMFLHGYGMESRDLILAEKFLQESAQINSVCGVHAVTELGLIKQYIYGDLPAAKLWYDKLPTESYKLLFTALSEDEPSDPEKELPVKNKLHFIPWAVYVVIFQGSIPSEKFFVNRYGYIVEMMMQTADLKDAFMSVLLGNFEVALFQYARLAEQGYSSAMEAVAYLLYRPPTLFKPAPVIPKERLEAALVFYERAMQHYNPDAGLVAGDIYFRNGDYKKAADLYLYVNNGDFGGAQSSWNLGYMYEHGLGVMKNFDLAKRYYEAAVNSSPLLYFIVKPIIFKMVIKSWFESISWLKT
;
A
#
# COMPACT_ATOMS: atom_id res chain seq x y z
N MET A 1 19.43 56.09 -18.85
CA MET A 1 19.20 54.87 -18.04
C MET A 1 17.78 54.33 -18.23
N PHE A 2 16.75 55.17 -18.10
CA PHE A 2 15.34 54.82 -18.33
C PHE A 2 15.04 54.24 -19.73
N MET A 3 15.57 54.84 -20.81
CA MET A 3 15.40 54.32 -22.17
C MET A 3 16.12 52.99 -22.45
N LYS A 4 17.15 52.62 -21.67
CA LYS A 4 17.80 51.30 -21.79
C LYS A 4 16.96 50.22 -21.10
N LEU A 5 16.35 50.53 -19.96
CA LEU A 5 15.40 49.66 -19.26
C LEU A 5 14.14 49.40 -20.10
N VAL A 6 13.60 50.42 -20.77
CA VAL A 6 12.44 50.26 -21.66
C VAL A 6 12.78 49.38 -22.87
N LYS A 7 13.97 49.50 -23.47
CA LYS A 7 14.40 48.61 -24.56
C LYS A 7 14.61 47.16 -24.13
N VAL A 8 15.09 46.92 -22.91
CA VAL A 8 15.24 45.55 -22.35
C VAL A 8 13.88 44.96 -22.00
N LEU A 9 12.94 45.75 -21.47
CA LEU A 9 11.58 45.31 -21.19
C LEU A 9 10.82 44.97 -22.49
N ILE A 10 10.97 45.80 -23.53
CA ILE A 10 10.39 45.52 -24.85
C ILE A 10 11.03 44.26 -25.46
N LEU A 11 12.35 44.06 -25.32
CA LEU A 11 13.01 42.85 -25.80
C LEU A 11 12.51 41.58 -25.07
N HIS A 12 12.32 41.65 -23.75
CA HIS A 12 11.78 40.54 -22.95
C HIS A 12 10.31 40.27 -23.26
N LEU A 13 9.49 41.30 -23.46
CA LEU A 13 8.10 41.14 -23.89
C LEU A 13 7.99 40.57 -25.31
N THR A 14 8.87 40.97 -26.23
CA THR A 14 8.90 40.38 -27.59
C THR A 14 9.46 38.96 -27.63
N LEU A 15 10.37 38.59 -26.72
CA LEU A 15 10.85 37.21 -26.57
C LEU A 15 9.78 36.31 -25.92
N LEU A 16 9.00 36.81 -24.97
CA LEU A 16 7.85 36.10 -24.40
C LEU A 16 6.72 35.88 -25.43
N TRP A 17 6.54 36.81 -26.37
CA TRP A 17 5.58 36.66 -27.47
C TRP A 17 6.09 35.72 -28.57
N CYS A 18 7.39 35.78 -28.91
CA CYS A 18 7.97 34.89 -29.92
C CYS A 18 8.15 33.44 -29.45
N VAL A 19 8.27 33.18 -28.14
CA VAL A 19 8.31 31.80 -27.62
C VAL A 19 6.91 31.16 -27.60
N GLY A 20 5.85 31.96 -27.49
CA GLY A 20 4.46 31.50 -27.68
C GLY A 20 4.17 31.10 -29.12
N ASP A 21 4.65 31.86 -30.10
CA ASP A 21 4.40 31.60 -31.53
C ASP A 21 5.39 30.60 -32.17
N ALA A 22 6.59 30.41 -31.61
CA ALA A 22 7.58 29.46 -32.16
C ALA A 22 7.31 27.98 -31.82
N LEU A 23 6.37 27.69 -30.90
CA LEU A 23 5.83 26.34 -30.67
C LEU A 23 4.65 26.00 -31.59
N HIS A 24 4.17 26.98 -32.37
CA HIS A 24 3.17 26.77 -33.42
C HIS A 24 3.86 26.79 -34.79
N GLY A 25 4.70 25.78 -35.04
CA GLY A 25 4.93 25.38 -36.43
C GLY A 25 3.59 25.00 -37.04
N GLU A 26 3.22 25.63 -38.16
CA GLU A 26 1.96 25.47 -38.89
C GLU A 26 1.54 23.98 -39.00
N GLN A 27 0.80 23.50 -37.99
CA GLN A 27 0.01 22.30 -38.08
C GLN A 27 -1.31 22.73 -38.72
N HIS A 28 -1.62 22.16 -39.88
CA HIS A 28 -2.93 22.32 -40.49
C HIS A 28 -4.00 21.79 -39.54
N TYR A 29 -4.53 22.65 -38.67
CA TYR A 29 -5.73 22.38 -37.91
C TYR A 29 -6.87 22.21 -38.92
N PHE A 30 -7.34 20.99 -39.11
CA PHE A 30 -8.67 20.79 -39.66
C PHE A 30 -9.65 21.28 -38.59
N GLU A 31 -10.17 22.49 -38.74
CA GLU A 31 -11.31 22.94 -37.94
C GLU A 31 -12.50 22.08 -38.31
N TYR A 32 -12.93 21.20 -37.41
CA TYR A 32 -14.16 20.44 -37.59
C TYR A 32 -15.36 21.38 -37.50
N SER A 33 -16.27 21.31 -38.47
CA SER A 33 -17.51 22.10 -38.46
C SER A 33 -18.54 21.61 -37.43
N GLU A 34 -18.38 20.37 -36.95
CA GLU A 34 -19.23 19.68 -35.97
C GLU A 34 -18.35 19.09 -34.86
N ASP A 35 -18.91 18.79 -33.69
CA ASP A 35 -18.15 18.27 -32.55
C ASP A 35 -17.47 16.93 -32.92
N PRO A 36 -16.12 16.85 -32.92
CA PRO A 36 -15.39 15.64 -33.30
C PRO A 36 -15.44 14.52 -32.25
N TRP A 37 -16.21 14.67 -31.16
CA TRP A 37 -16.28 13.70 -30.06
C TRP A 37 -16.58 12.26 -30.49
N GLU A 38 -17.56 12.05 -31.38
CA GLU A 38 -17.88 10.70 -31.87
C GLU A 38 -16.70 10.06 -32.60
N THR A 39 -15.96 10.86 -33.37
CA THR A 39 -14.74 10.40 -34.06
C THR A 39 -13.67 10.03 -33.04
N ALA A 40 -13.50 10.83 -31.99
CA ALA A 40 -12.57 10.51 -30.90
C ALA A 40 -12.96 9.21 -30.16
N GLN A 41 -14.25 8.97 -29.92
CA GLN A 41 -14.73 7.72 -29.32
C GLN A 41 -14.43 6.50 -30.20
N ILE A 42 -14.62 6.61 -31.51
CA ILE A 42 -14.27 5.54 -32.46
C ILE A 42 -12.75 5.29 -32.45
N LEU A 43 -11.94 6.34 -32.51
CA LEU A 43 -10.47 6.21 -32.49
C LEU A 43 -9.96 5.58 -31.19
N SER A 44 -10.47 6.04 -30.04
CA SER A 44 -10.10 5.52 -28.73
C SER A 44 -10.54 4.07 -28.51
N SER A 45 -11.67 3.63 -29.09
CA SER A 45 -12.14 2.24 -29.00
C SER A 45 -11.17 1.24 -29.66
N ASN A 46 -10.42 1.70 -30.66
CA ASN A 46 -9.41 0.90 -31.36
C ASN A 46 -8.04 0.93 -30.65
N MET A 47 -7.86 1.79 -29.64
CA MET A 47 -6.61 1.92 -28.89
C MET A 47 -6.73 1.30 -27.51
N THR A 48 -5.77 0.45 -27.15
CA THR A 48 -5.73 -0.12 -25.81
C THR A 48 -5.21 0.91 -24.81
N ARG A 49 -6.00 1.19 -23.77
CA ARG A 49 -5.53 1.90 -22.60
C ARG A 49 -4.49 1.03 -21.88
N ILE A 50 -3.21 1.41 -21.93
CA ILE A 50 -2.14 0.65 -21.27
C ILE A 50 -2.19 0.95 -19.76
N LEU A 51 -3.04 0.21 -19.05
CA LEU A 51 -3.19 0.32 -17.59
C LEU A 51 -2.20 -0.55 -16.83
N HIS A 52 -1.83 -1.69 -17.41
CA HIS A 52 -1.03 -2.71 -16.73
C HIS A 52 0.03 -3.28 -17.68
N PRO A 53 1.24 -3.55 -17.18
CA PRO A 53 2.20 -4.36 -17.90
C PRO A 53 1.63 -5.76 -18.13
N LYS A 54 2.09 -6.43 -19.20
CA LYS A 54 1.78 -7.84 -19.40
C LYS A 54 2.55 -8.67 -18.38
N LEU A 55 1.87 -9.05 -17.30
CA LEU A 55 2.41 -9.96 -16.29
C LEU A 55 2.60 -11.35 -16.90
N THR A 56 3.56 -12.09 -16.35
CA THR A 56 3.84 -13.47 -16.75
C THR A 56 3.18 -14.46 -15.79
N PRO A 57 2.82 -15.68 -16.21
CA PRO A 57 2.30 -16.69 -15.30
C PRO A 57 3.36 -17.08 -14.27
N MET A 58 2.92 -17.49 -13.08
CA MET A 58 3.82 -18.08 -12.07
C MET A 58 4.61 -19.28 -12.65
N PHE A 59 5.83 -19.50 -12.17
CA PHE A 59 6.82 -20.49 -12.66
C PHE A 59 7.46 -20.22 -14.03
N SER A 60 7.01 -19.18 -14.74
CA SER A 60 7.72 -18.69 -15.91
C SER A 60 8.81 -17.68 -15.52
N ASN A 61 9.69 -17.33 -16.46
CA ASN A 61 10.75 -16.36 -16.22
C ASN A 61 10.17 -15.00 -15.84
N ASN A 62 10.56 -14.46 -14.68
CA ASN A 62 10.08 -13.17 -14.19
C ASN A 62 10.96 -12.02 -14.74
N PRO A 63 10.42 -11.15 -15.62
CA PRO A 63 11.21 -10.05 -16.19
C PRO A 63 11.46 -8.91 -15.19
N PHE A 64 10.67 -8.80 -14.12
CA PHE A 64 10.68 -7.67 -13.20
C PHE A 64 11.58 -7.86 -11.98
N ILE A 65 11.98 -9.10 -11.68
CA ILE A 65 12.74 -9.44 -10.47
C ILE A 65 14.14 -9.92 -10.82
N ASP A 66 15.12 -9.50 -10.03
CA ASP A 66 16.49 -10.00 -10.05
C ASP A 66 16.59 -11.32 -9.28
N PRO A 67 16.98 -12.44 -9.93
CA PRO A 67 17.06 -13.75 -9.28
C PRO A 67 18.11 -13.83 -8.17
N GLU A 68 19.12 -12.97 -8.14
CA GLU A 68 20.16 -13.01 -7.10
C GLU A 68 19.74 -12.26 -5.84
N THR A 69 19.12 -11.09 -6.02
CA THR A 69 18.76 -10.20 -4.91
C THR A 69 17.30 -10.34 -4.46
N ASN A 70 16.46 -10.91 -5.32
CA ASN A 70 15.00 -10.96 -5.21
C ASN A 70 14.35 -9.56 -5.13
N PHE A 71 15.02 -8.55 -5.68
CA PHE A 71 14.56 -7.18 -5.75
C PHE A 71 13.98 -6.84 -7.12
N LEU A 72 13.18 -5.76 -7.17
CA LEU A 72 12.72 -5.21 -8.43
C LEU A 72 13.91 -4.71 -9.25
N LYS A 73 13.98 -5.12 -10.52
CA LYS A 73 14.97 -4.65 -11.50
C LYS A 73 14.75 -3.19 -11.91
N ILE A 74 13.64 -2.59 -11.49
CA ILE A 74 13.23 -1.25 -11.90
C ILE A 74 14.00 -0.23 -11.07
N GLU A 75 14.72 0.66 -11.73
CA GLU A 75 15.42 1.74 -11.06
C GLU A 75 14.46 2.90 -10.78
N LEU A 76 14.16 3.13 -9.49
CA LEU A 76 13.39 4.29 -9.06
C LEU A 76 14.20 5.60 -9.23
N PRO A 77 13.53 6.72 -9.57
CA PRO A 77 14.17 8.01 -9.69
C PRO A 77 14.76 8.41 -8.35
N TYR A 78 15.98 8.94 -8.38
CA TYR A 78 16.70 9.35 -7.17
C TYR A 78 16.63 10.85 -6.95
N ASP A 79 16.86 11.60 -8.02
CA ASP A 79 16.81 13.05 -8.06
C ASP A 79 15.53 13.49 -8.80
N TYR A 80 15.18 14.77 -8.70
CA TYR A 80 14.07 15.34 -9.46
C TYR A 80 14.42 16.77 -9.87
N ASP A 81 14.45 17.01 -11.18
CA ASP A 81 14.57 18.34 -11.76
C ASP A 81 13.40 18.59 -12.72
N GLN A 82 12.74 19.74 -12.54
CA GLN A 82 11.57 20.09 -13.35
C GLN A 82 11.94 20.31 -14.82
N SER A 83 13.10 20.88 -15.12
CA SER A 83 13.54 21.14 -16.49
C SER A 83 13.82 19.83 -17.23
N GLU A 84 14.38 18.83 -16.54
CA GLU A 84 14.55 17.48 -17.08
C GLU A 84 13.21 16.81 -17.41
N GLN A 85 12.21 16.94 -16.53
CA GLN A 85 10.87 16.42 -16.77
C GLN A 85 10.20 17.09 -17.98
N GLU A 86 10.36 18.40 -18.15
CA GLU A 86 9.86 19.12 -19.32
C GLU A 86 10.51 18.65 -20.63
N MET A 87 11.83 18.43 -20.63
CA MET A 87 12.55 17.92 -21.80
C MET A 87 12.12 16.48 -22.15
N GLU A 88 11.94 15.63 -21.14
CA GLU A 88 11.45 14.27 -21.32
C GLU A 88 10.02 14.25 -21.89
N TYR A 89 9.15 15.12 -21.37
CA TYR A 89 7.80 15.31 -21.89
C TYR A 89 7.81 15.68 -23.37
N ILE A 90 8.60 16.68 -23.78
CA ILE A 90 8.69 17.12 -25.18
C ILE A 90 9.16 15.96 -26.07
N LYS A 91 10.17 15.21 -25.63
CA LYS A 91 10.70 14.06 -26.38
C LYS A 91 9.63 12.97 -26.56
N LEU A 92 8.88 12.65 -25.51
CA LEU A 92 7.81 11.65 -25.58
C LEU A 92 6.64 12.14 -26.43
N TRP A 93 6.30 13.43 -26.34
CA TRP A 93 5.29 14.08 -27.16
C TRP A 93 5.64 14.02 -28.65
N ASP A 94 6.89 14.31 -28.98
CA ASP A 94 7.38 14.25 -30.35
C ASP A 94 7.34 12.82 -30.92
N ALA A 95 7.54 11.82 -30.07
CA ALA A 95 7.49 10.41 -30.42
C ALA A 95 6.06 9.84 -30.58
N LEU A 96 5.00 10.61 -30.31
CA LEU A 96 3.61 10.14 -30.45
C LEU A 96 3.28 9.74 -31.89
N SER A 97 2.59 8.62 -32.03
CA SER A 97 2.09 8.14 -33.32
C SER A 97 1.02 9.07 -33.90
N LEU A 98 0.85 9.01 -35.23
CA LEU A 98 -0.16 9.83 -35.92
C LEU A 98 -1.58 9.60 -35.37
N GLN A 99 -1.93 8.36 -35.04
CA GLN A 99 -3.25 8.04 -34.48
C GLN A 99 -3.46 8.65 -33.09
N GLN A 100 -2.41 8.64 -32.24
CA GLN A 100 -2.47 9.27 -30.92
C GLN A 100 -2.63 10.79 -31.03
N ARG A 101 -1.90 11.43 -31.96
CA ARG A 101 -2.04 12.87 -32.23
C ARG A 101 -3.44 13.21 -32.74
N GLN A 102 -3.95 12.47 -33.72
CA GLN A 102 -5.31 12.67 -34.25
C GLN A 102 -6.39 12.52 -33.17
N LEU A 103 -6.25 11.52 -32.29
CA LEU A 103 -7.14 11.38 -31.15
C LEU A 103 -7.02 12.57 -30.21
N TYR A 104 -5.79 12.96 -29.84
CA TYR A 104 -5.55 14.09 -28.95
C TYR A 104 -6.18 15.38 -29.49
N ASP A 105 -5.93 15.70 -30.77
CA ASP A 105 -6.44 16.89 -31.44
C ASP A 105 -7.99 16.90 -31.47
N ALA A 106 -8.61 15.75 -31.78
CA ALA A 106 -10.06 15.63 -31.79
C ALA A 106 -10.66 15.84 -30.39
N VAL A 107 -10.06 15.24 -29.35
CA VAL A 107 -10.52 15.41 -27.96
C VAL A 107 -10.30 16.85 -27.49
N GLU A 108 -9.15 17.45 -27.79
CA GLU A 108 -8.82 18.83 -27.41
C GLU A 108 -9.76 19.84 -28.06
N GLN A 109 -10.03 19.71 -29.37
CA GLN A 109 -11.00 20.56 -30.05
C GLN A 109 -12.42 20.39 -29.52
N SER A 110 -12.88 19.16 -29.32
CA SER A 110 -14.19 18.88 -28.69
C SER A 110 -14.32 19.56 -27.31
N SER A 111 -13.25 19.48 -26.53
CA SER A 111 -13.22 20.04 -25.18
C SER A 111 -13.22 21.57 -25.17
N ILE A 112 -12.38 22.21 -25.98
CA ILE A 112 -12.16 23.66 -25.96
C ILE A 112 -13.23 24.42 -26.77
N LEU A 113 -13.59 23.93 -27.96
CA LEU A 113 -14.50 24.65 -28.86
C LEU A 113 -15.97 24.38 -28.54
N PHE A 114 -16.29 23.16 -28.11
CA PHE A 114 -17.66 22.72 -27.87
C PHE A 114 -18.01 22.59 -26.38
N ASN A 115 -17.08 22.89 -25.47
CA ASN A 115 -17.27 22.78 -24.00
C ASN A 115 -17.75 21.39 -23.57
N ASN A 116 -17.30 20.34 -24.26
CA ASN A 116 -17.69 18.98 -23.97
C ASN A 116 -16.99 18.50 -22.67
N SER A 117 -17.79 18.19 -21.65
CA SER A 117 -17.28 17.74 -20.35
C SER A 117 -16.58 16.38 -20.42
N ASP A 118 -17.06 15.45 -21.24
CA ASP A 118 -16.47 14.11 -21.34
C ASP A 118 -15.10 14.17 -22.04
N ALA A 119 -14.97 15.06 -23.02
CA ALA A 119 -13.69 15.36 -23.64
C ALA A 119 -12.71 16.00 -22.65
N ALA A 120 -13.18 16.95 -21.82
CA ALA A 120 -12.36 17.57 -20.76
C ALA A 120 -11.86 16.53 -19.74
N TYR A 121 -12.74 15.62 -19.31
CA TYR A 121 -12.38 14.54 -18.40
C TYR A 121 -11.38 13.56 -19.04
N THR A 122 -11.54 13.28 -20.33
CA THR A 122 -10.61 12.41 -21.07
C THR A 122 -9.22 13.03 -21.18
N LEU A 123 -9.12 14.34 -21.47
CA LEU A 123 -7.83 15.06 -21.47
C LEU A 123 -7.17 15.07 -20.10
N TYR A 124 -7.97 15.28 -19.04
CA TYR A 124 -7.49 15.16 -17.66
C TYR A 124 -6.82 13.79 -17.44
N ARG A 125 -7.48 12.70 -17.85
CA ARG A 125 -6.93 11.36 -17.66
C ARG A 125 -5.75 11.04 -18.57
N MET A 126 -5.75 11.53 -19.80
CA MET A 126 -4.61 11.42 -20.72
C MET A 126 -3.36 12.04 -20.08
N HIS A 127 -3.46 13.28 -19.59
CA HIS A 127 -2.32 13.98 -18.99
C HIS A 127 -1.97 13.48 -17.58
N LEU A 128 -2.94 13.02 -16.78
CA LEU A 128 -2.64 12.55 -15.43
C LEU A 128 -2.15 11.11 -15.39
N TYR A 129 -2.85 10.19 -16.05
CA TYR A 129 -2.60 8.75 -15.97
C TYR A 129 -1.79 8.20 -17.15
N GLY A 130 -1.58 9.01 -18.19
CA GLY A 130 -0.94 8.56 -19.42
C GLY A 130 -1.84 7.70 -20.30
N ASP A 131 -3.16 7.89 -20.20
CA ASP A 131 -4.13 7.14 -21.00
C ASP A 131 -3.81 7.29 -22.50
N TYR A 132 -3.94 6.19 -23.25
CA TYR A 132 -3.61 6.09 -24.68
C TYR A 132 -2.13 6.38 -25.01
N GLY A 133 -1.23 6.33 -24.01
CA GLY A 133 0.20 6.57 -24.20
C GLY A 133 0.55 8.04 -24.37
N ILE A 134 -0.36 8.95 -23.98
CA ILE A 134 -0.05 10.38 -23.87
C ILE A 134 0.91 10.57 -22.69
N PRO A 135 1.99 11.36 -22.82
CA PRO A 135 2.93 11.56 -21.71
C PRO A 135 2.30 12.34 -20.56
N HIS A 136 2.73 12.03 -19.34
CA HIS A 136 2.21 12.63 -18.12
C HIS A 136 2.54 14.13 -18.03
N ASN A 137 1.57 14.95 -17.65
CA ASN A 137 1.73 16.38 -17.38
C ASN A 137 0.75 16.85 -16.29
N LYS A 138 1.27 17.18 -15.11
CA LYS A 138 0.47 17.61 -13.95
C LYS A 138 -0.25 18.93 -14.17
N THR A 139 0.40 19.90 -14.80
CA THR A 139 -0.14 21.25 -15.00
C THR A 139 -1.31 21.22 -15.99
N LEU A 140 -1.18 20.48 -17.09
CA LEU A 140 -2.27 20.28 -18.06
C LEU A 140 -3.38 19.42 -17.47
N ALA A 141 -3.05 18.35 -16.75
CA ALA A 141 -4.05 17.55 -16.03
C ALA A 141 -4.86 18.43 -15.06
N TRP A 142 -4.20 19.29 -14.29
CA TRP A 142 -4.86 20.21 -13.37
C TRP A 142 -5.79 21.18 -14.10
N LYS A 143 -5.33 21.78 -15.20
CA LYS A 143 -6.14 22.68 -16.04
C LYS A 143 -7.43 21.99 -16.50
N TYR A 144 -7.32 20.79 -17.08
CA TYR A 144 -8.47 20.06 -17.60
C TYR A 144 -9.40 19.53 -16.50
N LEU A 145 -8.85 19.18 -15.33
CA LEU A 145 -9.65 18.82 -14.15
C LEU A 145 -10.49 20.00 -13.64
N GLN A 146 -9.92 21.20 -13.56
CA GLN A 146 -10.66 22.40 -13.19
C GLN A 146 -11.76 22.70 -14.21
N MET A 147 -11.42 22.67 -15.49
CA MET A 147 -12.39 22.90 -16.57
C MET A 147 -13.54 21.89 -16.52
N PHE A 148 -13.25 20.60 -16.30
CA PHE A 148 -14.29 19.59 -16.12
C PHE A 148 -15.21 19.89 -14.93
N ASN A 149 -14.66 20.28 -13.78
CA ASN A 149 -15.46 20.64 -12.61
C ASN A 149 -16.32 21.90 -12.84
N GLU A 150 -15.81 22.87 -13.60
CA GLU A 150 -16.57 24.08 -13.98
C GLU A 150 -17.74 23.73 -14.90
N LEU A 151 -17.49 22.93 -15.96
CA LEU A 151 -18.51 22.50 -16.92
C LEU A 151 -19.62 21.66 -16.27
N THR A 152 -19.25 20.79 -15.33
CA THR A 152 -20.19 19.89 -14.65
C THR A 152 -20.84 20.50 -13.39
N GLY A 153 -20.47 21.72 -13.02
CA GLY A 153 -20.88 22.35 -11.77
C GLY A 153 -20.43 21.59 -10.51
N GLY A 154 -19.42 20.73 -10.62
CA GLY A 154 -18.94 19.87 -9.53
C GLY A 154 -19.92 18.76 -9.15
N SER A 155 -20.57 18.13 -10.12
CA SER A 155 -21.50 17.02 -9.87
C SER A 155 -20.83 15.65 -9.79
N ASN A 156 -19.60 15.51 -10.31
CA ASN A 156 -18.85 14.25 -10.29
C ASN A 156 -18.04 14.12 -9.00
N SER A 157 -18.26 13.04 -8.25
CA SER A 157 -17.63 12.85 -6.94
C SER A 157 -16.14 12.50 -7.03
N THR A 158 -15.74 11.73 -8.05
CA THR A 158 -14.35 11.29 -8.27
C THR A 158 -13.45 12.45 -8.65
N SER A 159 -13.90 13.33 -9.54
CA SER A 159 -13.11 14.52 -9.92
C SER A 159 -12.93 15.48 -8.75
N LEU A 160 -13.96 15.64 -7.90
CA LEU A 160 -13.87 16.44 -6.69
C LEU A 160 -12.93 15.82 -5.65
N PHE A 161 -12.90 14.50 -5.53
CA PHE A 161 -11.92 13.79 -4.70
C PHE A 161 -10.49 14.02 -5.20
N ASP A 162 -10.25 13.85 -6.51
CA ASP A 162 -8.92 14.10 -7.10
C ASP A 162 -8.50 15.58 -6.95
N THR A 163 -9.46 16.50 -7.04
CA THR A 163 -9.25 17.94 -6.78
C THR A 163 -8.85 18.20 -5.32
N ALA A 164 -9.46 17.49 -4.37
CA ALA A 164 -9.11 17.59 -2.96
C ALA A 164 -7.70 17.07 -2.67
N VAL A 165 -7.30 15.96 -3.30
CA VAL A 165 -5.95 15.39 -3.21
C VAL A 165 -4.92 16.35 -3.80
N ALA A 166 -5.20 16.95 -4.95
CA ALA A 166 -4.33 17.95 -5.57
C ALA A 166 -4.10 19.16 -4.66
N TYR A 167 -5.15 19.75 -4.08
CA TYR A 167 -5.00 20.85 -3.12
C TYR A 167 -4.31 20.44 -1.81
N SER A 168 -4.48 19.18 -1.36
CA SER A 168 -3.82 18.65 -0.14
C SER A 168 -2.30 18.55 -0.34
N THR A 169 -1.90 18.04 -1.50
CA THR A 169 -0.51 17.69 -1.82
C THR A 169 0.25 18.79 -2.56
N GLY A 170 -0.46 19.78 -3.11
CA GLY A 170 0.11 20.79 -4.00
C GLY A 170 0.60 20.21 -5.32
N LEU A 171 0.15 19.01 -5.70
CA LEU A 171 0.71 18.20 -6.79
C LEU A 171 2.25 18.12 -6.72
N PHE A 172 2.79 18.13 -5.50
CA PHE A 172 4.22 18.04 -5.19
C PHE A 172 5.08 19.20 -5.73
N GLY A 173 4.51 20.40 -5.85
CA GLY A 173 5.22 21.63 -6.20
C GLY A 173 4.59 22.43 -7.34
N GLU A 174 3.64 21.84 -8.08
CA GLU A 174 3.01 22.48 -9.24
C GLU A 174 1.96 23.53 -8.88
N ILE A 175 1.25 23.32 -7.77
CA ILE A 175 0.20 24.22 -7.31
C ILE A 175 0.38 24.51 -5.80
N PRO A 176 -0.06 25.69 -5.33
CA PRO A 176 0.02 26.00 -3.91
C PRO A 176 -0.89 25.07 -3.09
N ILE A 177 -0.37 24.57 -1.97
CA ILE A 177 -1.12 23.76 -1.01
C ILE A 177 -2.21 24.62 -0.36
N ASP A 178 -3.46 24.17 -0.43
CA ASP A 178 -4.63 24.83 0.17
C ASP A 178 -5.46 23.80 0.94
N LYS A 179 -5.06 23.57 2.21
CA LYS A 179 -5.69 22.59 3.10
C LYS A 179 -7.18 22.89 3.36
N PRO A 180 -7.61 24.15 3.60
CA PRO A 180 -9.04 24.46 3.72
C PRO A 180 -9.85 24.10 2.48
N LYS A 181 -9.37 24.44 1.27
CA LYS A 181 -10.07 24.03 0.03
C LYS A 181 -10.11 22.52 -0.11
N SER A 182 -8.99 21.85 0.13
CA SER A 182 -8.91 20.39 0.12
C SER A 182 -10.02 19.75 0.99
N LEU A 183 -10.18 20.20 2.24
CA LEU A 183 -11.25 19.72 3.13
C LEU A 183 -12.66 19.98 2.59
N ILE A 184 -12.91 21.13 1.96
CA ILE A 184 -14.21 21.46 1.35
C ILE A 184 -14.50 20.50 0.19
N TYR A 185 -13.52 20.23 -0.68
CA TYR A 185 -13.70 19.32 -1.81
C TYR A 185 -13.90 17.86 -1.35
N PHE A 186 -13.16 17.40 -0.32
CA PHE A 186 -13.43 16.10 0.29
C PHE A 186 -14.85 16.01 0.85
N GLN A 187 -15.32 17.05 1.54
CA GLN A 187 -16.70 17.08 2.07
C GLN A 187 -17.74 17.04 0.94
N LYS A 188 -17.53 17.79 -0.15
CA LYS A 188 -18.42 17.77 -1.32
C LYS A 188 -18.47 16.39 -1.97
N ALA A 189 -17.31 15.78 -2.23
CA ALA A 189 -17.22 14.43 -2.80
C ALA A 189 -17.90 13.38 -1.90
N SER A 190 -17.71 13.47 -0.58
CA SER A 190 -18.35 12.59 0.41
C SER A 190 -19.87 12.74 0.43
N ILE A 191 -20.39 13.98 0.35
CA ILE A 191 -21.85 14.25 0.26
C ILE A 191 -22.46 13.65 -1.01
N LEU A 192 -21.70 13.64 -2.12
CA LEU A 192 -22.11 12.97 -3.37
C LEU A 192 -22.01 11.44 -3.29
N GLY A 193 -21.60 10.87 -2.15
CA GLY A 193 -21.55 9.43 -1.90
C GLY A 193 -20.18 8.78 -2.09
N ASP A 194 -19.14 9.56 -2.41
CA ASP A 194 -17.79 9.02 -2.66
C ASP A 194 -17.21 8.36 -1.41
N LYS A 195 -17.00 7.04 -1.50
CA LYS A 195 -16.46 6.22 -0.42
C LYS A 195 -15.02 6.60 -0.06
N LYS A 196 -14.19 6.96 -1.05
CA LYS A 196 -12.79 7.35 -0.86
C LYS A 196 -12.71 8.68 -0.13
N ALA A 197 -13.56 9.64 -0.50
CA ALA A 197 -13.65 10.93 0.19
C ALA A 197 -14.14 10.78 1.64
N GLN A 198 -15.15 9.93 1.89
CA GLN A 198 -15.60 9.69 3.27
C GLN A 198 -14.51 9.01 4.11
N SER A 199 -13.79 8.03 3.55
CA SER A 199 -12.64 7.38 4.21
C SER A 199 -11.55 8.39 4.56
N ALA A 200 -11.18 9.26 3.62
CA ALA A 200 -10.21 10.33 3.83
C ALA A 200 -10.60 11.29 4.97
N LEU A 201 -11.88 11.69 5.04
CA LEU A 201 -12.38 12.53 6.13
C LEU A 201 -12.39 11.81 7.47
N ALA A 202 -12.76 10.53 7.49
CA ALA A 202 -12.74 9.70 8.70
C ALA A 202 -11.29 9.55 9.22
N TYR A 203 -10.35 9.26 8.33
CA TYR A 203 -8.92 9.21 8.61
C TYR A 203 -8.40 10.51 9.21
N ARG A 204 -8.75 11.66 8.61
CA ARG A 204 -8.31 12.97 9.09
C ARG A 204 -8.83 13.29 10.49
N ARG A 205 -10.08 12.94 10.79
CA ARG A 205 -10.66 13.05 12.15
C ARG A 205 -10.04 12.07 13.14
N HIS A 206 -9.64 10.89 12.67
CA HIS A 206 -8.98 9.88 13.47
C HIS A 206 -7.55 10.34 13.83
N SER A 207 -6.70 10.63 12.85
CA SER A 207 -5.28 10.94 13.06
C SER A 207 -4.98 12.41 13.36
N GLY A 208 -5.97 13.32 13.23
CA GLY A 208 -5.78 14.75 13.50
C GLY A 208 -5.05 15.50 12.37
N VAL A 209 -5.20 15.03 11.12
CA VAL A 209 -4.49 15.58 9.96
C VAL A 209 -5.30 16.73 9.36
N ASP A 210 -4.76 17.96 9.48
CA ASP A 210 -5.35 19.23 9.03
C ASP A 210 -6.71 19.59 9.69
N MET A 211 -7.14 18.81 10.68
CA MET A 211 -8.32 19.06 11.50
C MET A 211 -8.18 18.46 12.90
N PRO A 212 -8.93 18.94 13.91
CA PRO A 212 -8.88 18.38 15.26
C PRO A 212 -9.33 16.91 15.30
N MET A 213 -8.68 16.12 16.16
CA MET A 213 -9.06 14.73 16.40
C MET A 213 -10.47 14.63 16.98
N ASP A 214 -11.27 13.71 16.45
CA ASP A 214 -12.64 13.40 16.90
C ASP A 214 -12.94 11.92 16.61
N TYR A 215 -12.59 11.04 17.55
CA TYR A 215 -12.74 9.59 17.41
C TYR A 215 -14.19 9.16 17.25
N ASN A 216 -15.13 9.82 17.94
CA ASN A 216 -16.55 9.49 17.87
C ASN A 216 -17.11 9.72 16.46
N LYS A 217 -16.84 10.89 15.86
CA LYS A 217 -17.27 11.13 14.47
C LYS A 217 -16.57 10.22 13.48
N ALA A 218 -15.27 9.99 13.65
CA ALA A 218 -14.54 9.07 12.78
C ALA A 218 -15.11 7.64 12.86
N CYS A 219 -15.44 7.14 14.05
CA CYS A 219 -16.11 5.84 14.24
C CYS A 219 -17.44 5.77 13.49
N ILE A 220 -18.29 6.78 13.62
CA ILE A 220 -19.59 6.81 12.93
C ILE A 220 -19.40 6.78 11.40
N MET A 221 -18.45 7.57 10.88
CA MET A 221 -18.17 7.61 9.43
C MET A 221 -17.64 6.28 8.93
N TYR A 222 -16.73 5.64 9.65
CA TYR A 222 -16.26 4.31 9.27
C TYR A 222 -17.39 3.28 9.37
N GLN A 223 -18.18 3.26 10.44
CA GLN A 223 -19.33 2.34 10.56
C GLN A 223 -20.30 2.46 9.39
N ASP A 224 -20.66 3.69 9.00
CA ASP A 224 -21.49 3.94 7.82
C ASP A 224 -20.84 3.39 6.55
N LEU A 225 -19.56 3.68 6.33
CA LEU A 225 -18.82 3.20 5.17
C LEU A 225 -18.79 1.67 5.09
N ILE A 226 -18.51 1.00 6.21
CA ILE A 226 -18.46 -0.45 6.25
C ILE A 226 -19.86 -1.04 5.99
N GLN A 227 -20.93 -0.43 6.53
CA GLN A 227 -22.30 -0.87 6.24
C GLN A 227 -22.66 -0.71 4.76
N ARG A 228 -22.22 0.38 4.12
CA ARG A 228 -22.43 0.59 2.68
C ARG A 228 -21.69 -0.45 1.86
N LEU A 229 -20.40 -0.69 2.16
CA LEU A 229 -19.61 -1.73 1.51
C LEU A 229 -20.25 -3.10 1.68
N TRP A 230 -20.69 -3.45 2.89
CA TRP A 230 -21.38 -4.71 3.17
C TRP A 230 -22.58 -4.93 2.25
N ASN A 231 -23.40 -3.90 2.07
CA ASN A 231 -24.63 -3.97 1.30
C ASN A 231 -24.41 -4.02 -0.23
N GLU A 232 -23.19 -3.76 -0.70
CA GLU A 232 -22.86 -3.81 -2.14
C GLU A 232 -22.74 -5.23 -2.69
N HIS A 233 -22.46 -6.19 -1.82
CA HIS A 233 -22.29 -7.58 -2.19
C HIS A 233 -23.26 -8.49 -1.43
N PRO A 234 -23.73 -9.59 -2.03
CA PRO A 234 -24.59 -10.55 -1.34
C PRO A 234 -23.84 -11.20 -0.16
N ILE A 235 -24.58 -11.74 0.82
CA ILE A 235 -23.96 -12.34 2.00
C ILE A 235 -22.99 -13.48 1.67
N ASP A 236 -23.31 -14.26 0.63
CA ASP A 236 -22.45 -15.35 0.13
C ASP A 236 -21.06 -14.85 -0.29
N TYR A 237 -20.97 -13.64 -0.87
CA TYR A 237 -19.69 -13.05 -1.23
C TYR A 237 -18.81 -12.84 0.00
N TRP A 238 -19.37 -12.33 1.11
CA TRP A 238 -18.62 -12.06 2.33
C TRP A 238 -18.25 -13.32 3.12
N LEU A 239 -19.09 -14.34 3.05
CA LEU A 239 -18.86 -15.62 3.74
C LEU A 239 -17.76 -16.45 3.09
N PHE A 240 -17.68 -16.38 1.77
CA PHE A 240 -16.67 -17.04 0.95
C PHE A 240 -15.69 -16.05 0.33
N LEU A 241 -15.56 -14.85 0.93
CA LEU A 241 -14.63 -13.84 0.44
C LEU A 241 -13.23 -14.40 0.63
N ASP A 242 -12.64 -14.79 -0.49
CA ASP A 242 -11.33 -15.39 -0.46
C ASP A 242 -10.30 -14.27 -0.30
N GLN A 243 -9.63 -14.23 0.84
CA GLN A 243 -8.63 -13.18 1.16
C GLN A 243 -7.37 -13.24 0.28
N TRP A 244 -7.38 -14.07 -0.76
CA TRP A 244 -6.27 -14.34 -1.67
C TRP A 244 -6.42 -13.61 -3.00
N GLU A 245 -7.46 -12.78 -3.17
CA GLU A 245 -7.44 -11.75 -4.20
C GLU A 245 -6.16 -10.90 -4.04
N GLU A 246 -5.52 -10.58 -5.16
CA GLU A 246 -4.15 -10.05 -5.24
C GLU A 246 -3.89 -8.91 -4.21
N PHE A 247 -3.08 -9.21 -3.18
CA PHE A 247 -2.89 -8.32 -2.04
C PHE A 247 -1.70 -7.36 -2.26
N TYR A 248 -1.96 -6.17 -2.80
CA TYR A 248 -0.94 -5.12 -3.05
C TYR A 248 -0.66 -4.20 -1.84
N TYR A 249 -0.99 -4.62 -0.62
CA TYR A 249 -0.77 -3.81 0.60
C TYR A 249 0.69 -3.85 1.10
N THR A 250 1.65 -4.24 0.26
CA THR A 250 3.09 -4.19 0.60
C THR A 250 3.66 -2.81 0.36
N THR A 251 4.68 -2.43 1.13
CA THR A 251 5.34 -1.13 0.97
C THR A 251 6.40 -1.21 -0.12
N LEU A 252 6.45 -0.20 -0.99
CA LEU A 252 7.35 -0.18 -2.14
C LEU A 252 8.82 -0.34 -1.75
N SER A 253 9.24 0.21 -0.60
CA SER A 253 10.64 0.13 -0.14
C SER A 253 11.11 -1.29 0.14
N THR A 254 10.20 -2.22 0.47
CA THR A 254 10.55 -3.61 0.81
C THR A 254 11.20 -4.35 -0.36
N TYR A 255 10.81 -4.01 -1.59
CA TYR A 255 11.41 -4.51 -2.83
C TYR A 255 12.83 -3.98 -3.09
N TYR A 256 13.32 -3.06 -2.26
CA TYR A 256 14.66 -2.48 -2.31
C TYR A 256 15.41 -2.67 -0.98
N GLY A 257 14.99 -3.64 -0.15
CA GLY A 257 15.61 -3.95 1.14
C GLY A 257 15.04 -3.18 2.34
N GLY A 258 13.96 -2.43 2.17
CA GLY A 258 13.31 -1.62 3.21
C GLY A 258 13.89 -0.20 3.33
N LEU A 259 13.24 0.64 4.14
CA LEU A 259 13.59 2.06 4.29
C LEU A 259 15.01 2.31 4.83
N LEU A 260 15.47 1.51 5.78
CA LEU A 260 16.77 1.65 6.44
C LEU A 260 17.82 0.66 5.89
N GLY A 261 17.40 -0.22 4.97
CA GLY A 261 18.21 -1.30 4.42
C GLY A 261 17.92 -2.68 5.02
N LYS A 262 18.46 -3.71 4.34
CA LYS A 262 18.18 -5.12 4.60
C LYS A 262 18.62 -5.50 6.02
N HIS A 263 17.78 -6.26 6.72
CA HIS A 263 18.01 -6.72 8.10
C HIS A 263 18.07 -5.63 9.19
N ILE A 264 17.95 -4.34 8.83
CA ILE A 264 17.86 -3.22 9.78
C ILE A 264 16.42 -2.72 9.85
N SER A 265 15.78 -2.57 8.69
CA SER A 265 14.37 -2.17 8.61
C SER A 265 13.49 -3.20 9.33
N LYS A 266 12.62 -2.71 10.20
CA LYS A 266 11.62 -3.50 10.93
C LYS A 266 10.34 -3.68 10.14
N SER A 267 10.03 -2.76 9.21
CA SER A 267 9.01 -2.99 8.19
C SER A 267 9.36 -4.30 7.49
N MET A 268 8.51 -5.32 7.60
CA MET A 268 8.76 -6.70 7.16
C MET A 268 9.58 -6.74 5.88
N SER A 269 10.73 -7.42 5.89
CA SER A 269 11.48 -7.71 4.68
C SER A 269 10.54 -8.45 3.73
N GLY A 270 10.14 -7.81 2.63
CA GLY A 270 9.18 -8.34 1.69
C GLY A 270 9.66 -9.68 1.15
N SER A 271 9.04 -10.78 1.60
CA SER A 271 8.91 -11.94 0.73
C SER A 271 7.93 -11.53 -0.36
N GLU A 272 8.29 -11.73 -1.64
CA GLU A 272 7.51 -11.34 -2.83
C GLU A 272 6.05 -11.80 -2.82
N THR A 273 5.76 -12.81 -2.00
CA THR A 273 4.43 -13.29 -1.70
C THR A 273 4.07 -12.86 -0.29
N PHE A 274 3.09 -11.95 -0.15
CA PHE A 274 2.29 -11.91 1.07
C PHE A 274 1.45 -13.20 1.05
N ILE A 275 2.04 -14.29 1.52
CA ILE A 275 1.28 -15.50 1.83
C ILE A 275 0.69 -15.23 3.21
N PRO A 276 -0.64 -15.23 3.38
CA PRO A 276 -1.25 -15.08 4.69
C PRO A 276 -0.54 -15.96 5.73
N PRO A 277 -0.19 -15.42 6.91
CA PRO A 277 0.73 -16.04 7.86
C PRO A 277 0.31 -17.46 8.32
N TYR A 278 -0.95 -17.83 8.14
CA TYR A 278 -1.51 -19.09 8.63
C TYR A 278 -1.15 -20.32 7.78
N TRP A 279 -0.96 -20.18 6.47
CA TRP A 279 -0.44 -21.28 5.62
C TRP A 279 1.09 -21.22 5.48
N PHE A 280 1.69 -20.04 5.66
CA PHE A 280 3.15 -19.86 5.74
C PHE A 280 3.77 -20.58 6.95
N GLN A 281 3.06 -20.66 8.07
CA GLN A 281 3.61 -21.20 9.33
C GLN A 281 4.22 -22.59 9.18
N ILE A 282 3.71 -23.45 8.28
CA ILE A 282 4.21 -24.84 8.16
C ILE A 282 5.40 -24.92 7.21
N GLY A 283 5.37 -24.20 6.08
CA GLY A 283 6.45 -24.22 5.09
C GLY A 283 7.80 -23.79 5.66
N SER A 284 7.82 -22.79 6.55
CA SER A 284 9.05 -22.31 7.20
C SER A 284 9.45 -23.08 8.46
N LEU A 285 8.51 -23.73 9.15
CA LEU A 285 8.81 -24.56 10.34
C LEU A 285 9.59 -25.83 9.96
N PHE A 286 9.44 -26.29 8.73
CA PHE A 286 10.02 -27.56 8.24
C PHE A 286 10.95 -27.39 7.04
N TYR A 287 11.22 -26.16 6.60
CA TYR A 287 12.25 -25.91 5.59
C TYR A 287 13.62 -26.25 6.18
N SER A 288 14.21 -27.36 5.78
CA SER A 288 15.65 -27.60 5.96
C SER A 288 16.35 -27.28 4.64
N GLU A 289 17.46 -26.55 4.70
CA GLU A 289 18.35 -26.34 3.54
C GLU A 289 18.95 -27.67 3.01
N GLU A 290 18.73 -28.78 3.73
CA GLU A 290 19.22 -30.13 3.43
C GLU A 290 18.15 -31.06 2.82
N ALA A 291 16.91 -30.59 2.60
CA ALA A 291 15.85 -31.44 2.06
C ALA A 291 16.08 -31.74 0.56
N SER A 292 16.08 -33.03 0.21
CA SER A 292 16.20 -33.53 -1.17
C SER A 292 15.16 -32.90 -2.10
N GLU A 293 15.52 -32.74 -3.39
CA GLU A 293 14.76 -32.07 -4.47
C GLU A 293 13.30 -32.54 -4.73
N LEU A 294 12.71 -33.44 -3.93
CA LEU A 294 11.35 -33.97 -4.12
C LEU A 294 10.56 -34.22 -2.81
N ASP A 295 10.75 -33.37 -1.80
CA ASP A 295 9.98 -33.45 -0.54
C ASP A 295 8.53 -32.92 -0.70
N VAL A 296 7.58 -33.53 0.03
CA VAL A 296 6.15 -33.16 0.04
C VAL A 296 5.97 -31.69 0.37
N CYS A 297 6.74 -31.17 1.31
CA CYS A 297 6.70 -29.77 1.72
C CYS A 297 7.13 -28.83 0.60
N THR A 298 8.14 -29.20 -0.19
CA THR A 298 8.59 -28.40 -1.34
C THR A 298 7.49 -28.33 -2.41
N LEU A 299 6.89 -29.46 -2.76
CA LEU A 299 5.79 -29.52 -3.73
C LEU A 299 4.56 -28.72 -3.25
N TYR A 300 4.25 -28.80 -1.95
CA TYR A 300 3.18 -28.01 -1.35
C TYR A 300 3.48 -26.51 -1.41
N ASN A 301 4.69 -26.09 -1.03
CA ASN A 301 5.10 -24.69 -1.08
C ASN A 301 5.07 -24.14 -2.52
N GLU A 302 5.49 -24.92 -3.51
CA GLU A 302 5.32 -24.57 -4.92
C GLU A 302 3.85 -24.40 -5.29
N ALA A 303 2.99 -25.36 -4.91
CA ALA A 303 1.56 -25.29 -5.19
C ALA A 303 0.92 -24.02 -4.59
N VAL A 304 1.28 -23.65 -3.35
CA VAL A 304 0.83 -22.41 -2.72
C VAL A 304 1.33 -21.19 -3.51
N ARG A 305 2.61 -21.14 -3.89
CA ARG A 305 3.15 -20.04 -4.71
C ARG A 305 2.41 -19.89 -6.04
N GLY A 306 2.12 -21.00 -6.72
CA GLY A 306 1.33 -21.03 -7.95
C GLY A 306 -0.12 -20.61 -7.74
N PHE A 307 -0.70 -20.93 -6.57
CA PHE A 307 -2.09 -20.62 -6.23
C PHE A 307 -2.29 -19.13 -5.96
N VAL A 308 -1.39 -18.52 -5.19
CA VAL A 308 -1.46 -17.10 -4.81
C VAL A 308 -0.93 -16.19 -5.92
N GLY A 309 0.11 -16.64 -6.64
CA GLY A 309 0.88 -15.78 -7.52
C GLY A 309 1.80 -14.83 -6.75
N SER A 310 2.23 -13.77 -7.40
CA SER A 310 3.04 -12.68 -6.81
C SER A 310 2.57 -11.33 -7.37
N LEU A 311 3.08 -10.21 -6.87
CA LEU A 311 2.71 -8.89 -7.40
C LEU A 311 3.18 -8.66 -8.86
N THR A 312 4.10 -9.48 -9.34
CA THR A 312 4.68 -9.38 -10.70
C THR A 312 4.30 -10.55 -11.60
N GLN A 313 3.66 -11.59 -11.06
CA GLN A 313 3.25 -12.79 -11.78
C GLN A 313 1.87 -13.25 -11.33
N TYR A 314 0.98 -13.52 -12.29
CA TYR A 314 -0.38 -13.92 -11.97
C TYR A 314 -0.46 -15.43 -11.59
N PRO A 315 -1.44 -15.82 -10.76
CA PRO A 315 -1.62 -17.21 -10.31
C PRO A 315 -2.02 -18.16 -11.44
N VAL A 316 -1.66 -19.44 -11.30
CA VAL A 316 -1.86 -20.51 -12.30
C VAL A 316 -2.72 -21.65 -11.75
N HIS A 317 -3.97 -21.36 -11.41
CA HIS A 317 -4.85 -22.30 -10.68
C HIS A 317 -5.02 -23.68 -11.36
N GLU A 318 -5.14 -23.76 -12.69
CA GLU A 318 -5.28 -25.06 -13.38
C GLU A 318 -4.05 -25.95 -13.22
N GLU A 319 -2.85 -25.37 -13.29
CA GLU A 319 -1.60 -26.12 -13.14
C GLU A 319 -1.41 -26.57 -11.69
N VAL A 320 -1.71 -25.68 -10.74
CA VAL A 320 -1.70 -25.99 -9.30
C VAL A 320 -2.64 -27.15 -8.99
N LEU A 321 -3.86 -27.12 -9.52
CA LEU A 321 -4.84 -28.18 -9.30
C LEU A 321 -4.31 -29.54 -9.78
N LYS A 322 -3.68 -29.58 -10.96
CA LYS A 322 -3.06 -30.80 -11.51
C LYS A 322 -1.92 -31.31 -10.62
N ARG A 323 -1.05 -30.42 -10.15
CA ARG A 323 0.06 -30.74 -9.25
C ARG A 323 -0.43 -31.28 -7.90
N LEU A 324 -1.43 -30.64 -7.29
CA LEU A 324 -2.03 -31.08 -6.02
C LEU A 324 -2.75 -32.43 -6.15
N LEU A 325 -3.48 -32.66 -7.24
CA LEU A 325 -4.11 -33.96 -7.50
C LEU A 325 -3.08 -35.08 -7.70
N MET A 326 -1.94 -34.77 -8.33
CA MET A 326 -0.83 -35.72 -8.45
C MET A 326 -0.21 -36.02 -7.09
N LEU A 327 0.07 -34.99 -6.28
CA LEU A 327 0.56 -35.13 -4.91
C LEU A 327 -0.39 -35.98 -4.06
N TYR A 328 -1.69 -35.69 -4.11
CA TYR A 328 -2.72 -36.47 -3.40
C TYR A 328 -2.64 -37.96 -3.75
N ARG A 329 -2.63 -38.30 -5.05
CA ARG A 329 -2.60 -39.70 -5.50
C ARG A 329 -1.33 -40.43 -5.11
N THR A 330 -0.19 -39.74 -5.11
CA THR A 330 1.10 -40.36 -4.78
C THR A 330 1.23 -40.67 -3.29
N TYR A 331 0.80 -39.74 -2.42
CA TYR A 331 1.08 -39.83 -0.98
C TYR A 331 -0.08 -40.36 -0.14
N LYS A 332 -1.29 -40.50 -0.71
CA LYS A 332 -2.48 -40.97 0.04
C LYS A 332 -2.29 -42.31 0.75
N ASP A 333 -1.70 -43.28 0.07
CA ASP A 333 -1.55 -44.65 0.57
C ASP A 333 -0.16 -44.90 1.19
N GLN A 334 0.66 -43.85 1.31
CA GLN A 334 2.03 -43.98 1.80
C GLN A 334 2.07 -44.04 3.33
N VAL A 335 2.56 -45.16 3.85
CA VAL A 335 2.74 -45.37 5.29
C VAL A 335 4.16 -44.98 5.69
N GLY A 336 4.31 -44.22 6.78
CA GLY A 336 5.62 -43.87 7.36
C GLY A 336 6.20 -42.52 6.94
N LEU A 337 5.36 -41.57 6.51
CA LEU A 337 5.78 -40.17 6.40
C LEU A 337 6.19 -39.63 7.78
N ASP A 338 7.22 -38.82 7.81
CA ASP A 338 7.59 -38.09 9.02
C ASP A 338 6.53 -37.02 9.33
N MET A 339 6.56 -36.50 10.56
CA MET A 339 5.55 -35.56 11.04
C MET A 339 5.45 -34.29 10.18
N ALA A 340 6.57 -33.82 9.62
CA ALA A 340 6.60 -32.63 8.78
C ALA A 340 5.91 -32.90 7.44
N SER A 341 6.31 -33.96 6.74
CA SER A 341 5.72 -34.35 5.46
C SER A 341 4.24 -34.69 5.59
N GLN A 342 3.84 -35.35 6.67
CA GLN A 342 2.43 -35.61 6.96
C GLN A 342 1.66 -34.31 7.17
N GLY A 343 2.27 -33.34 7.85
CA GLY A 343 1.73 -31.99 8.02
C GLY A 343 1.51 -31.27 6.69
N CYS A 344 2.55 -31.19 5.86
CA CYS A 344 2.50 -30.57 4.53
C CYS A 344 1.53 -31.29 3.58
N TYR A 345 1.47 -32.62 3.62
CA TYR A 345 0.48 -33.40 2.89
C TYR A 345 -0.94 -33.01 3.31
N GLY A 346 -1.23 -32.97 4.61
CA GLY A 346 -2.52 -32.52 5.13
C GLY A 346 -2.89 -31.11 4.64
N CYS A 347 -1.93 -30.18 4.61
CA CYS A 347 -2.14 -28.84 4.07
C CYS A 347 -2.42 -28.83 2.57
N ALA A 348 -1.72 -29.65 1.79
CA ALA A 348 -1.94 -29.78 0.36
C ALA A 348 -3.35 -30.30 0.05
N VAL A 349 -3.84 -31.27 0.85
CA VAL A 349 -5.22 -31.78 0.75
C VAL A 349 -6.23 -30.72 1.17
N GLY A 350 -5.94 -29.92 2.21
CA GLY A 350 -6.76 -28.79 2.61
C GLY A 350 -6.89 -27.74 1.50
N LEU A 351 -5.78 -27.34 0.88
CA LEU A 351 -5.76 -26.41 -0.26
C LEU A 351 -6.54 -26.99 -1.45
N LEU A 352 -6.43 -28.29 -1.71
CA LEU A 352 -7.22 -28.95 -2.75
C LEU A 352 -8.72 -28.83 -2.46
N GLY A 353 -9.15 -29.11 -1.23
CA GLY A 353 -10.54 -28.95 -0.79
C GLY A 353 -11.05 -27.51 -0.95
N HIS A 354 -10.23 -26.54 -0.57
CA HIS A 354 -10.49 -25.12 -0.76
C HIS A 354 -10.66 -24.76 -2.25
N MET A 355 -9.76 -25.23 -3.12
CA MET A 355 -9.88 -25.02 -4.57
C MET A 355 -11.19 -25.58 -5.13
N PHE A 356 -11.64 -26.76 -4.69
CA PHE A 356 -12.93 -27.35 -5.09
C PHE A 356 -14.14 -26.59 -4.54
N LEU A 357 -14.04 -26.01 -3.34
CA LEU A 357 -15.09 -25.19 -2.74
C LEU A 357 -15.36 -23.92 -3.55
N HIS A 358 -14.29 -23.24 -3.96
CA HIS A 358 -14.35 -21.97 -4.69
C HIS A 358 -14.38 -22.13 -6.21
N GLY A 359 -13.99 -23.29 -6.75
CA GLY A 359 -13.95 -23.55 -8.20
C GLY A 359 -12.66 -23.07 -8.88
N TYR A 360 -11.56 -22.92 -8.15
CA TYR A 360 -10.29 -22.46 -8.72
C TYR A 360 -9.70 -23.47 -9.69
N GLY A 361 -9.44 -23.04 -10.93
CA GLY A 361 -8.88 -23.90 -11.98
C GLY A 361 -9.88 -24.92 -12.55
N MET A 362 -11.19 -24.67 -12.40
CA MET A 362 -12.28 -25.54 -12.83
C MET A 362 -13.42 -24.73 -13.48
N GLU A 363 -14.28 -25.41 -14.26
CA GLU A 363 -15.46 -24.77 -14.87
C GLU A 363 -16.53 -24.41 -13.82
N SER A 364 -16.64 -25.20 -12.74
CA SER A 364 -17.59 -24.98 -11.66
C SER A 364 -17.11 -25.63 -10.36
N ARG A 365 -17.54 -25.08 -9.21
CA ARG A 365 -17.27 -25.66 -7.88
C ARG A 365 -17.86 -27.07 -7.71
N ASP A 366 -17.18 -27.93 -6.95
CA ASP A 366 -17.64 -29.26 -6.57
C ASP A 366 -17.61 -29.43 -5.05
N LEU A 367 -18.79 -29.27 -4.44
CA LEU A 367 -18.94 -29.32 -2.98
C LEU A 367 -18.69 -30.71 -2.39
N ILE A 368 -18.95 -31.78 -3.15
CA ILE A 368 -18.81 -33.15 -2.66
C ILE A 368 -17.31 -33.48 -2.51
N LEU A 369 -16.53 -33.14 -3.54
CA LEU A 369 -15.08 -33.31 -3.49
C LEU A 369 -14.44 -32.35 -2.50
N ALA A 370 -14.90 -31.09 -2.43
CA ALA A 370 -14.44 -30.13 -1.44
C ALA A 370 -14.57 -30.69 -0.03
N GLU A 371 -15.77 -31.11 0.38
CA GLU A 371 -15.99 -31.67 1.71
C GLU A 371 -15.13 -32.89 2.00
N LYS A 372 -14.99 -33.79 1.03
CA LYS A 372 -14.16 -34.98 1.17
C LYS A 372 -12.72 -34.60 1.50
N PHE A 373 -12.11 -33.73 0.70
CA PHE A 373 -10.72 -33.32 0.91
C PHE A 373 -10.55 -32.52 2.21
N LEU A 374 -11.49 -31.63 2.54
CA LEU A 374 -11.44 -30.88 3.79
C LEU A 374 -11.56 -31.81 5.02
N GLN A 375 -12.42 -32.82 4.97
CA GLN A 375 -12.53 -33.83 6.03
C GLN A 375 -11.26 -34.66 6.18
N GLU A 376 -10.66 -35.08 5.06
CA GLU A 376 -9.38 -35.80 5.06
C GLU A 376 -8.27 -34.93 5.66
N SER A 377 -8.15 -33.66 5.25
CA SER A 377 -7.19 -32.68 5.81
C SER A 377 -7.35 -32.52 7.32
N ALA A 378 -8.59 -32.32 7.79
CA ALA A 378 -8.91 -32.14 9.21
C ALA A 378 -8.55 -33.36 10.08
N GLN A 379 -8.48 -34.56 9.50
CA GLN A 379 -8.07 -35.79 10.20
C GLN A 379 -6.54 -35.96 10.25
N ILE A 380 -5.83 -35.45 9.24
CA ILE A 380 -4.39 -35.66 9.07
C ILE A 380 -3.57 -34.68 9.93
N ASN A 381 -3.94 -33.40 9.94
CA ASN A 381 -3.12 -32.33 10.52
C ASN A 381 -3.97 -31.40 11.39
N SER A 382 -3.57 -31.16 12.63
CA SER A 382 -4.25 -30.23 13.54
C SER A 382 -4.02 -28.75 13.21
N VAL A 383 -2.94 -28.40 12.52
CA VAL A 383 -2.56 -27.01 12.21
C VAL A 383 -3.29 -26.53 10.95
N CYS A 384 -3.08 -27.18 9.80
CA CYS A 384 -3.84 -26.88 8.57
C CYS A 384 -5.30 -27.36 8.63
N GLY A 385 -5.61 -28.29 9.54
CA GLY A 385 -6.97 -28.72 9.83
C GLY A 385 -7.86 -27.59 10.36
N VAL A 386 -7.30 -26.54 10.98
CA VAL A 386 -8.09 -25.39 11.46
C VAL A 386 -8.89 -24.77 10.32
N HIS A 387 -8.25 -24.46 9.19
CA HIS A 387 -8.94 -23.90 8.01
C HIS A 387 -9.96 -24.87 7.43
N ALA A 388 -9.58 -26.14 7.27
CA ALA A 388 -10.48 -27.14 6.74
C ALA A 388 -11.72 -27.36 7.63
N VAL A 389 -11.54 -27.32 8.94
CA VAL A 389 -12.63 -27.38 9.94
C VAL A 389 -13.50 -26.13 9.87
N THR A 390 -12.91 -24.93 9.73
CA THR A 390 -13.66 -23.68 9.56
C THR A 390 -14.51 -23.71 8.30
N GLU A 391 -13.95 -24.11 7.16
CA GLU A 391 -14.67 -24.22 5.88
C GLU A 391 -15.76 -25.27 5.93
N LEU A 392 -15.51 -26.43 6.55
CA LEU A 392 -16.54 -27.44 6.78
C LEU A 392 -17.69 -26.88 7.64
N GLY A 393 -17.39 -26.14 8.71
CA GLY A 393 -18.38 -25.45 9.52
C GLY A 393 -19.23 -24.49 8.69
N LEU A 394 -18.58 -23.66 7.85
CA LEU A 394 -19.24 -22.70 6.97
C LEU A 394 -20.12 -23.39 5.92
N ILE A 395 -19.65 -24.48 5.31
CA ILE A 395 -20.44 -25.28 4.37
C ILE A 395 -21.69 -25.83 5.07
N LYS A 396 -21.55 -26.43 6.25
CA LYS A 396 -22.70 -26.98 6.98
C LYS A 396 -23.70 -25.90 7.39
N GLN A 397 -23.21 -24.75 7.86
CA GLN A 397 -24.05 -23.66 8.32
C GLN A 397 -24.78 -22.95 7.18
N TYR A 398 -24.07 -22.53 6.13
CA TYR A 398 -24.62 -21.62 5.13
C TYR A 398 -25.07 -22.30 3.84
N ILE A 399 -24.41 -23.38 3.42
CA ILE A 399 -24.80 -24.10 2.21
C ILE A 399 -25.90 -25.11 2.53
N TYR A 400 -25.78 -25.84 3.63
CA TYR A 400 -26.74 -26.88 3.99
C TYR A 400 -27.76 -26.47 5.06
N GLY A 401 -27.53 -25.39 5.81
CA GLY A 401 -28.42 -24.97 6.89
C GLY A 401 -28.44 -25.91 8.10
N ASP A 402 -27.44 -26.77 8.26
CA ASP A 402 -27.32 -27.75 9.36
C ASP A 402 -26.45 -27.17 10.49
N LEU A 403 -27.11 -26.38 11.36
CA LEU A 403 -26.47 -25.76 12.53
C LEU A 403 -25.89 -26.80 13.52
N PRO A 404 -26.56 -27.92 13.86
CA PRO A 404 -25.97 -28.95 14.70
C PRO A 404 -24.67 -29.54 14.14
N ALA A 405 -24.64 -29.84 12.83
CA ALA A 405 -23.41 -30.34 12.21
C ALA A 405 -22.31 -29.29 12.14
N ALA A 406 -22.66 -28.02 11.88
CA ALA A 406 -21.70 -26.92 11.90
C ALA A 406 -21.06 -26.75 13.29
N LYS A 407 -21.86 -26.81 14.37
CA LYS A 407 -21.38 -26.74 15.75
C LYS A 407 -20.31 -27.77 16.05
N LEU A 408 -20.54 -29.02 15.63
CA LEU A 408 -19.61 -30.13 15.82
C LEU A 408 -18.23 -29.84 15.20
N TRP A 409 -18.20 -29.13 14.07
CA TRP A 409 -16.95 -28.71 13.44
C TRP A 409 -16.31 -27.54 14.20
N TYR A 410 -17.07 -26.49 14.52
CA TYR A 410 -16.54 -25.34 15.26
C TYR A 410 -16.00 -25.70 16.66
N ASP A 411 -16.60 -26.68 17.34
CA ASP A 411 -16.14 -27.17 18.65
C ASP A 411 -14.72 -27.78 18.60
N LYS A 412 -14.28 -28.24 17.41
CA LYS A 412 -12.91 -28.77 17.20
C LYS A 412 -11.85 -27.68 17.08
N LEU A 413 -12.24 -26.41 16.94
CA LEU A 413 -11.29 -25.31 16.78
C LEU A 413 -10.63 -24.95 18.13
N PRO A 414 -9.31 -24.69 18.14
CA PRO A 414 -8.55 -24.47 19.38
C PRO A 414 -8.85 -23.13 20.05
N THR A 415 -9.39 -22.17 19.31
CA THR A 415 -9.65 -20.79 19.77
C THR A 415 -11.13 -20.56 20.05
N GLU A 416 -11.47 -20.09 21.25
CA GLU A 416 -12.83 -19.65 21.63
C GLU A 416 -13.42 -18.63 20.63
N SER A 417 -12.58 -17.85 19.97
CA SER A 417 -12.96 -16.86 18.95
C SER A 417 -13.80 -17.45 17.82
N TYR A 418 -13.49 -18.67 17.38
CA TYR A 418 -14.26 -19.34 16.32
C TYR A 418 -15.52 -20.03 16.83
N LYS A 419 -15.57 -20.38 18.11
CA LYS A 419 -16.79 -20.90 18.77
C LYS A 419 -17.80 -19.77 19.00
N LEU A 420 -17.30 -18.57 19.32
CA LEU A 420 -18.08 -17.34 19.41
C LEU A 420 -18.67 -16.90 18.06
N LEU A 421 -17.99 -17.19 16.95
CA LEU A 421 -18.52 -17.00 15.60
C LEU A 421 -19.79 -17.84 15.38
N PHE A 422 -19.79 -19.10 15.82
CA PHE A 422 -20.97 -19.96 15.75
C PHE A 422 -22.13 -19.41 16.58
N THR A 423 -21.91 -19.05 17.85
CA THR A 423 -22.97 -18.51 18.73
C THR A 423 -23.50 -17.16 18.29
N ALA A 424 -22.70 -16.31 17.65
CA ALA A 424 -23.15 -15.05 17.08
C ALA A 424 -24.02 -15.22 15.81
N LEU A 425 -23.90 -16.37 15.13
CA LEU A 425 -24.52 -16.63 13.82
C LEU A 425 -25.65 -17.68 13.86
N SER A 426 -25.72 -18.50 14.90
CA SER A 426 -26.88 -19.35 15.22
C SER A 426 -27.81 -18.56 16.14
N GLU A 427 -29.06 -18.30 15.75
CA GLU A 427 -30.04 -17.49 16.51
C GLU A 427 -30.38 -18.00 17.94
N ASP A 428 -29.70 -19.01 18.46
CA ASP A 428 -29.85 -19.55 19.81
C ASP A 428 -29.53 -18.49 20.87
N GLU A 429 -30.40 -18.36 21.88
CA GLU A 429 -30.15 -17.45 23.00
C GLU A 429 -28.96 -17.95 23.85
N PRO A 430 -27.92 -17.12 24.02
CA PRO A 430 -26.79 -17.48 24.86
C PRO A 430 -27.18 -17.51 26.33
N SER A 431 -26.46 -18.31 27.12
CA SER A 431 -26.75 -18.59 28.53
C SER A 431 -26.43 -17.45 29.51
N ASP A 432 -25.77 -16.37 29.08
CA ASP A 432 -25.36 -15.23 29.93
C ASP A 432 -25.63 -13.87 29.22
N PRO A 433 -26.81 -13.25 29.44
CA PRO A 433 -27.24 -12.04 28.72
C PRO A 433 -26.43 -10.77 29.01
N GLU A 434 -25.81 -10.65 30.19
CA GLU A 434 -25.09 -9.44 30.61
C GLU A 434 -23.68 -9.33 29.99
N LYS A 435 -23.11 -10.45 29.51
CA LYS A 435 -21.85 -10.42 28.74
C LYS A 435 -22.02 -10.10 27.26
N GLU A 436 -23.24 -10.17 26.72
CA GLU A 436 -23.47 -10.13 25.27
C GLU A 436 -24.59 -9.20 24.75
N LEU A 437 -25.27 -8.43 25.59
CA LEU A 437 -26.26 -7.44 25.11
C LEU A 437 -25.74 -6.44 24.04
N PRO A 438 -24.43 -6.10 23.96
CA PRO A 438 -23.86 -5.32 22.84
C PRO A 438 -23.69 -6.10 21.53
N VAL A 439 -23.68 -7.44 21.57
CA VAL A 439 -23.36 -8.36 20.47
C VAL A 439 -24.59 -8.62 19.60
N LYS A 440 -25.74 -8.87 20.23
CA LYS A 440 -26.99 -9.27 19.55
C LYS A 440 -27.64 -8.15 18.70
N ASN A 441 -27.36 -6.88 19.01
CA ASN A 441 -27.95 -5.73 18.31
C ASN A 441 -26.98 -5.04 17.33
N LYS A 442 -25.78 -5.58 17.07
CA LYS A 442 -24.74 -4.86 16.30
C LYS A 442 -23.84 -5.69 15.36
N LEU A 443 -24.17 -6.94 15.03
CA LEU A 443 -23.31 -7.77 14.17
C LEU A 443 -24.06 -8.46 13.04
N HIS A 444 -24.05 -7.83 11.87
CA HIS A 444 -23.97 -8.53 10.60
C HIS A 444 -22.62 -8.18 10.00
N PHE A 445 -21.58 -8.93 10.38
CA PHE A 445 -20.22 -8.49 10.08
C PHE A 445 -19.23 -9.67 10.07
N ILE A 446 -18.44 -9.79 9.00
CA ILE A 446 -17.39 -10.79 8.65
C ILE A 446 -16.70 -11.39 9.90
N PRO A 447 -16.23 -12.65 9.88
CA PRO A 447 -15.48 -13.27 10.99
C PRO A 447 -14.40 -12.40 11.70
N TRP A 448 -13.80 -11.43 10.98
CA TRP A 448 -12.85 -10.45 11.50
C TRP A 448 -13.43 -9.32 12.36
N ALA A 449 -14.71 -9.01 12.18
CA ALA A 449 -15.47 -8.02 12.95
C ALA A 449 -16.01 -8.61 14.26
N VAL A 450 -16.24 -9.93 14.32
CA VAL A 450 -16.45 -10.67 15.58
C VAL A 450 -15.26 -10.46 16.53
N TYR A 451 -14.03 -10.37 16.01
CA TYR A 451 -12.83 -10.04 16.79
C TYR A 451 -12.90 -8.67 17.51
N VAL A 452 -13.64 -7.70 16.96
CA VAL A 452 -13.83 -6.35 17.52
C VAL A 452 -14.80 -6.37 18.69
N VAL A 453 -15.75 -7.30 18.64
CA VAL A 453 -16.81 -7.43 19.63
C VAL A 453 -16.39 -8.31 20.81
N ILE A 454 -15.57 -9.34 20.56
CA ILE A 454 -15.03 -10.24 21.60
C ILE A 454 -14.23 -9.49 22.69
N PHE A 455 -13.56 -8.38 22.37
CA PHE A 455 -12.74 -7.63 23.34
C PHE A 455 -13.47 -6.46 24.04
N GLN A 456 -14.78 -6.29 23.85
CA GLN A 456 -15.54 -5.27 24.59
C GLN A 456 -15.67 -5.57 26.09
N GLY A 457 -15.43 -6.83 26.50
CA GLY A 457 -15.62 -7.29 27.88
C GLY A 457 -14.56 -6.83 28.89
N SER A 458 -13.47 -6.18 28.47
CA SER A 458 -12.41 -5.70 29.40
C SER A 458 -11.67 -4.48 28.85
N ILE A 459 -12.44 -3.45 28.44
CA ILE A 459 -12.05 -2.08 28.03
C ILE A 459 -11.10 -1.99 26.82
N PRO A 460 -11.43 -1.17 25.81
CA PRO A 460 -10.48 -0.10 25.45
C PRO A 460 -11.15 1.18 24.91
N SER A 461 -10.51 2.33 25.12
CA SER A 461 -10.92 3.68 24.69
C SER A 461 -11.48 3.80 23.25
N GLU A 462 -12.26 4.85 22.94
CA GLU A 462 -12.76 5.19 21.59
C GLU A 462 -11.71 5.05 20.47
N LYS A 463 -10.44 5.33 20.77
CA LYS A 463 -9.28 5.14 19.88
C LYS A 463 -9.11 3.71 19.36
N PHE A 464 -9.36 2.70 20.19
CA PHE A 464 -9.22 1.31 19.74
C PHE A 464 -10.25 0.94 18.66
N PHE A 465 -11.51 1.36 18.86
CA PHE A 465 -12.56 1.10 17.88
C PHE A 465 -12.29 1.82 16.57
N VAL A 466 -11.87 3.08 16.61
CA VAL A 466 -11.60 3.84 15.38
C VAL A 466 -10.45 3.22 14.58
N ASN A 467 -9.37 2.81 15.25
CA ASN A 467 -8.23 2.13 14.61
C ASN A 467 -8.70 0.87 13.90
N ARG A 468 -9.56 0.11 14.57
CA ARG A 468 -10.03 -1.18 14.08
C ARG A 468 -11.01 -1.04 12.92
N TYR A 469 -11.94 -0.08 12.99
CA TYR A 469 -12.84 0.22 11.88
C TYR A 469 -12.08 0.77 10.66
N GLY A 470 -11.09 1.64 10.87
CA GLY A 470 -10.20 2.11 9.80
C GLY A 470 -9.53 0.94 9.08
N TYR A 471 -8.95 0.00 9.82
CA TYR A 471 -8.34 -1.20 9.24
C TYR A 471 -9.35 -2.06 8.44
N ILE A 472 -10.58 -2.25 8.95
CA ILE A 472 -11.61 -3.04 8.23
C ILE A 472 -11.98 -2.35 6.90
N VAL A 473 -12.17 -1.03 6.93
CA VAL A 473 -12.42 -0.25 5.71
C VAL A 473 -11.27 -0.39 4.72
N GLU A 474 -10.04 -0.27 5.21
CA GLU A 474 -8.85 -0.44 4.37
C GLU A 474 -8.86 -1.79 3.66
N MET A 475 -9.15 -2.89 4.37
CA MET A 475 -9.20 -4.23 3.79
C MET A 475 -10.39 -4.43 2.84
N MET A 476 -11.57 -3.88 3.14
CA MET A 476 -12.79 -4.08 2.32
C MET A 476 -12.81 -3.20 1.05
N MET A 477 -12.15 -2.05 1.06
CA MET A 477 -12.07 -1.17 -0.11
C MET A 477 -10.93 -1.54 -1.06
N GLN A 478 -9.99 -2.39 -0.64
CA GLN A 478 -8.79 -2.71 -1.39
C GLN A 478 -9.02 -3.78 -2.46
N THR A 479 -8.53 -3.51 -3.67
CA THR A 479 -7.65 -4.39 -4.49
C THR A 479 -7.19 -3.65 -5.75
N ALA A 480 -8.09 -2.94 -6.45
CA ALA A 480 -7.79 -2.32 -7.75
C ALA A 480 -6.85 -1.11 -7.70
N ASP A 481 -7.10 -0.12 -6.83
CA ASP A 481 -6.32 1.14 -6.83
C ASP A 481 -4.84 0.96 -6.43
N LEU A 482 -4.55 0.07 -5.47
CA LEU A 482 -3.18 -0.25 -5.06
C LEU A 482 -2.44 -1.04 -6.16
N LYS A 483 -3.16 -1.96 -6.82
CA LYS A 483 -2.66 -2.66 -8.00
C LYS A 483 -2.30 -1.67 -9.10
N ASP A 484 -3.21 -0.76 -9.45
CA ASP A 484 -2.98 0.28 -10.46
C ASP A 484 -1.72 1.11 -10.14
N ALA A 485 -1.55 1.54 -8.89
CA ALA A 485 -0.38 2.28 -8.43
C ALA A 485 0.93 1.50 -8.61
N PHE A 486 0.94 0.22 -8.19
CA PHE A 486 2.11 -0.64 -8.34
C PHE A 486 2.41 -0.95 -9.81
N MET A 487 1.39 -1.15 -10.64
CA MET A 487 1.53 -1.40 -12.07
C MET A 487 2.12 -0.19 -12.80
N SER A 488 1.76 1.03 -12.39
CA SER A 488 2.43 2.25 -12.89
C SER A 488 3.91 2.29 -12.54
N VAL A 489 4.32 1.80 -11.36
CA VAL A 489 5.74 1.63 -11.00
C VAL A 489 6.40 0.61 -11.94
N LEU A 490 5.73 -0.52 -12.22
CA LEU A 490 6.24 -1.54 -13.12
C LEU A 490 6.46 -1.04 -14.56
N LEU A 491 5.64 -0.08 -15.00
CA LEU A 491 5.75 0.59 -16.30
C LEU A 491 6.81 1.70 -16.33
N GLY A 492 7.39 2.07 -15.18
CA GLY A 492 8.30 3.22 -15.07
C GLY A 492 7.59 4.58 -15.01
N ASN A 493 6.25 4.60 -14.89
CA ASN A 493 5.45 5.83 -14.82
C ASN A 493 5.38 6.34 -13.37
N PHE A 494 6.52 6.77 -12.82
CA PHE A 494 6.67 7.07 -11.39
C PHE A 494 5.82 8.26 -10.91
N GLU A 495 5.64 9.30 -11.73
CA GLU A 495 4.81 10.46 -11.37
C GLU A 495 3.31 10.12 -11.36
N VAL A 496 2.88 9.20 -12.23
CA VAL A 496 1.52 8.64 -12.20
C VAL A 496 1.31 7.80 -10.95
N ALA A 497 2.26 6.89 -10.67
CA ALA A 497 2.25 6.06 -9.47
C ALA A 497 2.23 6.91 -8.19
N LEU A 498 3.01 7.99 -8.15
CA LEU A 498 3.07 8.93 -7.04
C LEU A 498 1.69 9.55 -6.77
N PHE A 499 0.97 10.00 -7.80
CA PHE A 499 -0.39 10.52 -7.61
C PHE A 499 -1.38 9.43 -7.17
N GLN A 500 -1.31 8.22 -7.74
CA GLN A 500 -2.16 7.10 -7.34
C GLN A 500 -1.94 6.69 -5.88
N TYR A 501 -0.68 6.58 -5.44
CA TYR A 501 -0.36 6.37 -4.03
C TYR A 501 -0.79 7.54 -3.16
N ALA A 502 -0.72 8.80 -3.64
CA ALA A 502 -1.21 9.95 -2.88
C ALA A 502 -2.71 9.89 -2.61
N ARG A 503 -3.51 9.48 -3.60
CA ARG A 503 -4.96 9.25 -3.44
C ARG A 503 -5.26 8.22 -2.35
N LEU A 504 -4.43 7.19 -2.25
CA LEU A 504 -4.56 6.14 -1.23
C LEU A 504 -4.05 6.63 0.13
N ALA A 505 -2.92 7.32 0.17
CA ALA A 505 -2.37 7.89 1.39
C ALA A 505 -3.36 8.87 2.05
N GLU A 506 -4.09 9.65 1.25
CA GLU A 506 -5.15 10.55 1.72
C GLU A 506 -6.38 9.82 2.30
N GLN A 507 -6.60 8.55 1.94
CA GLN A 507 -7.64 7.69 2.54
C GLN A 507 -7.22 7.05 3.86
N GLY A 508 -5.92 7.10 4.19
CA GLY A 508 -5.38 6.53 5.43
C GLY A 508 -4.50 5.30 5.24
N TYR A 509 -4.30 4.82 4.01
CA TYR A 509 -3.45 3.66 3.75
C TYR A 509 -1.99 3.91 4.12
N SER A 510 -1.53 3.23 5.17
CA SER A 510 -0.17 3.38 5.71
C SER A 510 0.92 2.99 4.69
N SER A 511 0.71 1.91 3.93
CA SER A 511 1.63 1.45 2.88
C SER A 511 1.79 2.46 1.75
N ALA A 512 0.70 3.16 1.41
CA ALA A 512 0.69 4.21 0.40
C ALA A 512 1.39 5.49 0.91
N MET A 513 1.22 5.87 2.19
CA MET A 513 1.96 7.01 2.77
C MET A 513 3.47 6.80 2.66
N GLU A 514 3.95 5.60 2.99
CA GLU A 514 5.36 5.25 2.83
C GLU A 514 5.79 5.29 1.36
N ALA A 515 5.00 4.70 0.45
CA ALA A 515 5.31 4.68 -0.98
C ALA A 515 5.42 6.09 -1.58
N VAL A 516 4.50 7.00 -1.22
CA VAL A 516 4.58 8.42 -1.60
C VAL A 516 5.87 9.03 -1.08
N ALA A 517 6.16 8.89 0.22
CA ALA A 517 7.36 9.47 0.82
C ALA A 517 8.64 8.95 0.16
N TYR A 518 8.71 7.65 -0.13
CA TYR A 518 9.85 6.97 -0.74
C TYR A 518 10.07 7.36 -2.21
N LEU A 519 9.00 7.58 -2.98
CA LEU A 519 9.07 8.08 -4.36
C LEU A 519 9.49 9.55 -4.42
N LEU A 520 9.12 10.36 -3.42
CA LEU A 520 9.52 11.76 -3.33
C LEU A 520 10.97 11.93 -2.86
N TYR A 521 11.39 11.16 -1.86
CA TYR A 521 12.71 11.21 -1.27
C TYR A 521 13.17 9.81 -0.85
N ARG A 522 14.21 9.29 -1.50
CA ARG A 522 14.85 8.05 -1.08
C ARG A 522 16.07 8.34 -0.18
N PRO A 523 16.19 7.69 0.99
CA PRO A 523 17.35 7.89 1.84
C PRO A 523 18.66 7.53 1.09
N PRO A 524 19.69 8.40 1.12
CA PRO A 524 21.00 8.11 0.55
C PRO A 524 21.66 6.93 1.27
N THR A 525 22.42 6.14 0.50
CA THR A 525 23.40 5.23 1.07
C THR A 525 24.62 6.01 1.58
N LEU A 526 25.45 5.40 2.43
CA LEU A 526 26.58 6.07 3.09
C LEU A 526 27.53 6.84 2.14
N PHE A 527 27.71 6.34 0.92
CA PHE A 527 28.64 6.91 -0.07
C PHE A 527 27.96 7.69 -1.19
N LYS A 528 26.62 7.72 -1.23
CA LYS A 528 25.87 8.48 -2.23
C LYS A 528 25.48 9.83 -1.63
N PRO A 529 25.64 10.96 -2.36
CA PRO A 529 25.12 12.23 -1.90
C PRO A 529 23.60 12.16 -1.72
N ALA A 530 23.05 13.03 -0.87
CA ALA A 530 21.60 13.18 -0.72
C ALA A 530 20.95 13.56 -2.07
N PRO A 531 19.70 13.15 -2.31
CA PRO A 531 19.04 13.43 -3.56
C PRO A 531 18.78 14.93 -3.74
N VAL A 532 18.95 15.40 -4.97
CA VAL A 532 18.68 16.78 -5.38
C VAL A 532 17.22 16.87 -5.80
N ILE A 533 16.40 17.46 -4.94
CA ILE A 533 14.96 17.63 -5.18
C ILE A 533 14.49 19.04 -4.76
N PRO A 534 13.38 19.54 -5.32
CA PRO A 534 12.78 20.80 -4.90
C PRO A 534 12.38 20.78 -3.41
N LYS A 535 12.38 21.96 -2.79
CA LYS A 535 12.08 22.11 -1.36
C LYS A 535 10.66 21.62 -1.05
N GLU A 536 9.70 21.94 -1.91
CA GLU A 536 8.29 21.57 -1.80
C GLU A 536 8.12 20.04 -1.79
N ARG A 537 8.90 19.35 -2.63
CA ARG A 537 8.91 17.88 -2.73
C ARG A 537 9.49 17.25 -1.46
N LEU A 538 10.55 17.83 -0.90
CA LEU A 538 11.16 17.40 0.36
C LEU A 538 10.22 17.61 1.56
N GLU A 539 9.55 18.77 1.62
CA GLU A 539 8.56 19.06 2.67
C GLU A 539 7.36 18.10 2.58
N ALA A 540 6.88 17.79 1.38
CA ALA A 540 5.85 16.78 1.17
C ALA A 540 6.32 15.38 1.64
N ALA A 541 7.55 14.97 1.29
CA ALA A 541 8.10 13.69 1.71
C ALA A 541 8.16 13.56 3.24
N LEU A 542 8.61 14.62 3.94
CA LEU A 542 8.64 14.68 5.41
C LEU A 542 7.25 14.51 6.00
N VAL A 543 6.24 15.20 5.47
CA VAL A 543 4.85 15.07 5.95
C VAL A 543 4.36 13.64 5.81
N PHE A 544 4.62 12.98 4.67
CA PHE A 544 4.18 11.60 4.46
C PHE A 544 4.96 10.59 5.32
N TYR A 545 6.27 10.79 5.55
CA TYR A 545 7.03 9.95 6.50
C TYR A 545 6.52 10.10 7.94
N GLU A 546 6.23 11.33 8.38
CA GLU A 546 5.66 11.58 9.71
C GLU A 546 4.26 10.96 9.85
N ARG A 547 3.42 11.03 8.82
CA ARG A 547 2.11 10.34 8.79
C ARG A 547 2.28 8.82 8.84
N ALA A 548 3.17 8.23 8.06
CA ALA A 548 3.45 6.80 8.10
C ALA A 548 3.96 6.35 9.47
N MET A 549 4.79 7.17 10.13
CA MET A 549 5.26 6.92 11.49
C MET A 549 4.12 6.82 12.52
N GLN A 550 3.11 7.69 12.41
CA GLN A 550 1.94 7.64 13.29
C GLN A 550 1.11 6.37 13.11
N HIS A 551 1.19 5.72 11.94
CA HIS A 551 0.52 4.46 11.58
C HIS A 551 1.43 3.24 11.79
N TYR A 552 2.20 3.25 12.88
CA TYR A 552 3.03 2.13 13.34
C TYR A 552 4.21 1.75 12.45
N ASN A 553 4.70 2.68 11.60
CA ASN A 553 5.94 2.49 10.85
C ASN A 553 7.13 3.25 11.48
N PRO A 554 7.90 2.63 12.40
CA PRO A 554 9.02 3.31 13.06
C PRO A 554 10.15 3.72 12.10
N ASP A 555 10.33 2.97 11.00
CA ASP A 555 11.42 3.19 10.05
C ASP A 555 11.21 4.50 9.28
N ALA A 556 9.95 4.82 8.94
CA ALA A 556 9.58 6.12 8.38
C ALA A 556 9.96 7.29 9.30
N GLY A 557 9.75 7.14 10.61
CA GLY A 557 10.14 8.15 11.60
C GLY A 557 11.65 8.36 11.70
N LEU A 558 12.43 7.28 11.55
CA LEU A 558 13.89 7.35 11.52
C LEU A 558 14.38 8.05 10.26
N VAL A 559 13.80 7.75 9.09
CA VAL A 559 14.14 8.45 7.84
C VAL A 559 13.79 9.94 7.92
N ALA A 560 12.63 10.30 8.47
CA ALA A 560 12.28 11.70 8.71
C ALA A 560 13.30 12.39 9.64
N GLY A 561 13.69 11.73 10.73
CA GLY A 561 14.75 12.21 11.63
C GLY A 561 16.08 12.41 10.90
N ASP A 562 16.48 11.49 10.04
CA ASP A 562 17.72 11.59 9.23
C ASP A 562 17.67 12.77 8.26
N ILE A 563 16.51 13.05 7.66
CA ILE A 563 16.32 14.23 6.79
C ILE A 563 16.51 15.52 7.60
N TYR A 564 15.85 15.66 8.75
CA TYR A 564 16.03 16.83 9.62
C TYR A 564 17.47 16.97 10.11
N PHE A 565 18.12 15.85 10.45
CA PHE A 565 19.51 15.82 10.87
C PHE A 565 20.45 16.36 9.78
N ARG A 566 20.29 15.92 8.52
CA ARG A 566 21.08 16.40 7.38
C ARG A 566 20.83 17.88 7.09
N ASN A 567 19.61 18.35 7.28
CA ASN A 567 19.23 19.75 7.11
C ASN A 567 19.69 20.66 8.28
N GLY A 568 20.29 20.08 9.33
CA GLY A 568 20.80 20.82 10.49
C GLY A 568 19.75 21.13 11.57
N ASP A 569 18.50 20.66 11.41
CA ASP A 569 17.46 20.78 12.44
C ASP A 569 17.60 19.63 13.46
N TYR A 570 18.71 19.68 14.21
CA TYR A 570 19.05 18.62 15.16
C TYR A 570 18.02 18.46 16.29
N LYS A 571 17.29 19.52 16.63
CA LYS A 571 16.28 19.44 17.69
C LYS A 571 15.12 18.55 17.25
N LYS A 572 14.54 18.80 16.07
CA LYS A 572 13.47 17.94 15.54
C LYS A 572 13.93 16.52 15.29
N ALA A 573 15.16 16.33 14.79
CA ALA A 573 15.72 15.00 14.61
C ALA A 573 15.78 14.24 15.95
N ALA A 574 16.25 14.88 17.03
CA ALA A 574 16.29 14.28 18.36
C ALA A 574 14.88 13.93 18.87
N ASP A 575 13.91 14.83 18.69
CA ASP A 575 12.53 14.62 19.12
C ASP A 575 11.90 13.39 18.40
N LEU A 576 12.13 13.25 17.09
CA LEU A 576 11.66 12.09 16.32
C LEU A 576 12.36 10.80 16.72
N TYR A 577 13.68 10.80 16.86
CA TYR A 577 14.38 9.60 17.31
C TYR A 577 13.97 9.18 18.72
N LEU A 578 13.73 10.14 19.62
CA LEU A 578 13.18 9.87 20.97
C LEU A 578 11.78 9.28 20.89
N TYR A 579 10.91 9.84 20.04
CA TYR A 579 9.56 9.34 19.83
C TYR A 579 9.57 7.88 19.35
N VAL A 580 10.34 7.58 18.30
CA VAL A 580 10.47 6.21 17.78
C VAL A 580 11.08 5.27 18.82
N ASN A 581 12.12 5.71 19.54
CA ASN A 581 12.79 4.87 20.53
C ASN A 581 11.92 4.55 21.75
N ASN A 582 11.02 5.46 22.14
CA ASN A 582 10.13 5.28 23.29
C ASN A 582 8.85 4.51 22.94
N GLY A 583 8.54 4.34 21.65
CA GLY A 583 7.39 3.55 21.19
C GLY A 583 7.63 2.04 21.29
N ASP A 584 6.57 1.26 21.11
CA ASP A 584 6.58 -0.22 21.14
C ASP A 584 7.52 -0.85 20.08
N PHE A 585 7.98 -0.04 19.12
CA PHE A 585 8.83 -0.45 18.02
C PHE A 585 10.24 0.16 18.06
N GLY A 586 10.70 0.68 19.21
CA GLY A 586 12.06 1.22 19.38
C GLY A 586 13.16 0.25 18.91
N GLY A 587 14.11 0.74 18.11
CA GLY A 587 15.07 -0.09 17.37
C GLY A 587 16.53 0.22 17.68
N ALA A 588 17.41 -0.67 17.24
CA ALA A 588 18.86 -0.48 17.41
C ALA A 588 19.34 0.81 16.72
N GLN A 589 18.76 1.15 15.56
CA GLN A 589 19.08 2.37 14.81
C GLN A 589 18.68 3.65 15.56
N SER A 590 17.48 3.70 16.17
CA SER A 590 17.03 4.88 16.92
C SER A 590 17.89 5.12 18.16
N SER A 591 18.22 4.04 18.88
CA SER A 591 19.14 4.09 20.03
C SER A 591 20.54 4.54 19.61
N TRP A 592 21.05 4.02 18.49
CA TRP A 592 22.35 4.45 17.95
C TRP A 592 22.36 5.95 17.59
N ASN A 593 21.36 6.42 16.85
CA ASN A 593 21.25 7.83 16.46
C ASN A 593 21.19 8.75 17.68
N LEU A 594 20.39 8.39 18.71
CA LEU A 594 20.35 9.14 19.97
C LEU A 594 21.70 9.14 20.70
N GLY A 595 22.38 7.99 20.77
CA GLY A 595 23.72 7.90 21.34
C GLY A 595 24.69 8.88 20.69
N TYR A 596 24.67 8.95 19.36
CA TYR A 596 25.48 9.90 18.58
C TYR A 596 25.13 11.35 18.88
N MET A 597 23.84 11.68 18.98
CA MET A 597 23.38 13.03 19.31
C MET A 597 23.80 13.47 20.71
N TYR A 598 23.68 12.60 21.72
CA TYR A 598 24.13 12.89 23.09
C TYR A 598 25.66 12.97 23.21
N GLU A 599 26.43 12.20 22.43
CA GLU A 599 27.89 12.30 22.40
C GLU A 599 28.35 13.68 21.89
N HIS A 600 27.69 14.18 20.85
CA HIS A 600 28.10 15.41 20.16
C HIS A 600 27.36 16.66 20.62
N GLY A 601 26.29 16.53 21.41
CA GLY A 601 25.45 17.65 21.84
C GLY A 601 24.62 18.24 20.69
N LEU A 602 24.19 17.40 19.75
CA LEU A 602 23.41 17.82 18.58
C LEU A 602 21.93 17.82 18.94
N GLY A 603 21.30 18.99 19.06
CA GLY A 603 19.87 19.11 19.41
C GLY A 603 19.52 18.75 20.85
N VAL A 604 20.42 18.07 21.56
CA VAL A 604 20.32 17.68 22.98
C VAL A 604 21.55 18.15 23.74
N MET A 605 21.45 18.26 25.06
CA MET A 605 22.60 18.58 25.89
C MET A 605 23.60 17.41 25.88
N LYS A 606 24.87 17.72 25.60
CA LYS A 606 25.95 16.73 25.56
C LYS A 606 26.04 15.95 26.87
N ASN A 607 25.93 14.63 26.79
CA ASN A 607 25.94 13.76 27.95
C ASN A 607 26.52 12.38 27.59
N PHE A 608 27.77 12.13 27.99
CA PHE A 608 28.48 10.88 27.69
C PHE A 608 27.87 9.65 28.38
N ASP A 609 27.26 9.80 29.56
CA ASP A 609 26.63 8.69 30.28
C ASP A 609 25.35 8.25 29.57
N LEU A 610 24.52 9.20 29.12
CA LEU A 610 23.35 8.90 28.30
C LEU A 610 23.76 8.33 26.95
N ALA A 611 24.77 8.90 26.29
CA ALA A 611 25.29 8.37 25.03
C ALA A 611 25.71 6.90 25.17
N LYS A 612 26.46 6.57 26.24
CA LYS A 612 26.85 5.18 26.55
C LYS A 612 25.63 4.26 26.72
N ARG A 613 24.63 4.69 27.49
CA ARG A 613 23.41 3.89 27.73
C ARG A 613 22.65 3.60 26.43
N TYR A 614 22.50 4.61 25.57
CA TYR A 614 21.83 4.44 24.27
C TYR A 614 22.64 3.53 23.33
N TYR A 615 23.96 3.65 23.30
CA TYR A 615 24.80 2.71 22.55
C TYR A 615 24.69 1.28 23.08
N GLU A 616 24.69 1.08 24.40
CA GLU A 616 24.48 -0.24 25.00
C GLU A 616 23.07 -0.79 24.71
N ALA A 617 22.04 0.06 24.71
CA ALA A 617 20.69 -0.31 24.32
C ALA A 617 20.63 -0.79 22.86
N ALA A 618 21.33 -0.13 21.94
CA ALA A 618 21.40 -0.56 20.54
C ALA A 618 21.98 -1.99 20.39
N VAL A 619 23.04 -2.31 21.15
CA VAL A 619 23.64 -3.66 21.17
C VAL A 619 22.70 -4.69 21.78
N ASN A 620 21.97 -4.33 22.83
CA ASN A 620 20.99 -5.23 23.45
C ASN A 620 19.83 -5.54 22.51
N SER A 621 19.40 -4.57 21.69
CA SER A 621 18.36 -4.77 20.69
C SER A 621 18.84 -5.57 19.47
N SER A 622 20.10 -5.40 19.04
CA SER A 622 20.69 -6.16 17.95
C SER A 622 22.12 -6.59 18.29
N PRO A 623 22.32 -7.84 18.74
CA PRO A 623 23.63 -8.36 19.13
C PRO A 623 24.68 -8.30 18.01
N LEU A 624 24.24 -8.30 16.73
CA LEU A 624 25.10 -8.15 15.57
C LEU A 624 25.91 -6.84 15.59
N LEU A 625 25.39 -5.80 16.25
CA LEU A 625 26.06 -4.50 16.35
C LEU A 625 27.18 -4.47 17.41
N TYR A 626 27.38 -5.53 18.19
CA TYR A 626 28.35 -5.55 19.29
C TYR A 626 29.76 -5.09 18.84
N PHE A 627 30.27 -5.68 17.76
CA PHE A 627 31.62 -5.39 17.25
C PHE A 627 31.75 -4.01 16.63
N ILE A 628 30.64 -3.36 16.27
CA ILE A 628 30.61 -1.99 15.72
C ILE A 628 30.53 -0.98 16.87
N VAL A 629 29.64 -1.21 17.83
CA VAL A 629 29.30 -0.25 18.88
C VAL A 629 30.34 -0.21 20.00
N LYS A 630 30.89 -1.35 20.42
CA LYS A 630 31.85 -1.40 21.54
C LYS A 630 33.13 -0.58 21.30
N PRO A 631 33.76 -0.62 20.11
CA PRO A 631 34.89 0.27 19.79
C PRO A 631 34.53 1.76 19.86
N ILE A 632 33.31 2.13 19.50
CA ILE A 632 32.83 3.52 19.54
C ILE A 632 32.61 3.96 20.99
N ILE A 633 32.01 3.12 21.83
CA ILE A 633 31.93 3.39 23.28
C ILE A 633 33.34 3.58 23.85
N PHE A 634 34.31 2.73 23.48
CA PHE A 634 35.69 2.87 23.92
C PHE A 634 36.33 4.20 23.47
N LYS A 635 36.18 4.56 22.18
CA LYS A 635 36.60 5.86 21.64
C LYS A 635 35.96 7.03 22.40
N MET A 636 34.67 6.94 22.67
CA MET A 636 33.92 7.96 23.40
C MET A 636 34.41 8.10 24.84
N VAL A 637 34.71 7.01 25.53
CA VAL A 637 35.28 7.03 26.90
C VAL A 637 36.65 7.71 26.90
N ILE A 638 37.51 7.41 25.92
CA ILE A 638 38.79 8.11 25.75
C ILE A 638 38.57 9.61 25.54
N LYS A 639 37.63 9.99 24.66
CA LYS A 639 37.28 11.39 24.41
C LYS A 639 36.77 12.10 25.67
N SER A 640 35.88 11.45 26.43
CA SER A 640 35.39 11.96 27.70
C SER A 640 36.51 12.12 28.74
N TRP A 641 37.49 11.21 28.74
CA TRP A 641 38.67 11.32 29.60
C TRP A 641 39.55 12.51 29.20
N PHE A 642 39.81 12.71 27.90
CA PHE A 642 40.54 13.90 27.44
C PHE A 642 39.83 15.21 27.81
N GLU A 643 38.50 15.27 27.69
CA GLU A 643 37.73 16.47 28.02
C GLU A 643 37.66 16.80 29.52
N SER A 644 37.90 15.80 30.39
CA SER A 644 37.93 15.99 31.85
C SER A 644 39.29 16.49 32.37
N ILE A 645 40.35 16.41 31.56
CA ILE A 645 41.67 16.91 31.89
C ILE A 645 41.71 18.43 31.72
N SER A 646 41.81 19.15 32.84
CA SER A 646 41.72 20.61 32.90
C SER A 646 42.94 21.36 32.33
N TRP A 647 44.14 20.78 32.34
CA TRP A 647 45.37 21.44 31.86
C TRP A 647 45.53 21.47 30.33
N LEU A 648 44.66 20.79 29.58
CA LEU A 648 44.61 20.82 28.11
C LEU A 648 43.68 21.93 27.56
N LYS A 649 42.96 22.65 28.43
CA LYS A 649 42.03 23.73 28.06
C LYS A 649 42.64 25.14 28.17
N THR A 650 43.90 25.24 28.60
CA THR A 650 44.74 26.45 28.54
C THR A 650 45.59 26.42 27.30
#